data_AF-A0A4R9LUS7-F1
#
_entry.id   AF-A0A4R9LUS7-F1
#
_cell.length_a   1.000
_cell.length_b   1.000
_cell.length_c   1.000
_cell.angle_alpha   90.00
_cell.angle_beta   90.00
_cell.angle_gamma   90.00
#
_symmetry.space_group_name_H-M   'P 1'
#
loop_
_entity.id
_entity.type
_entity.pdbx_description
1 polymer ?
#
loop_
_entity_poly.entity_id
_entity_poly.type
_entity_poly.pdbx_seq_one_letter_code
_entity_poly.pdbx_strand_id
1 'polypeptide(L)'
;MPETITEDKTNKNTDSDKLTSLFNEEIYVRADASSVPASKFKIYDDIIDAYKAEDKLPAAKQKIEDHFREHPESISAKYMLMILSFMEDPMGDANLVKNILDSFKAHGKWTIIEYITDSILKFGDHRLALRVKAEALDKLKKNKELKAVLEKLAKQDRKNPEIAKKYALTIMDEDKPKAISYLKQAAEIFAKNKEYPQMEEIWPILVQSNYEDISFFDKIERILLGHREKTRLVGLLYPLVEPFKAMEEWDRVIYFLKKILEHEPASQKARNELIRSYKQKYASHSLLEDFLKMSELGNNRKPVKLCITSFERNIVFDTGNYVMHRNWGVGKITSISQTGDSIFVDFEEKKDHKLSIQMAITSLKPLKKDHIWVRHYENKEEVKALFSDNLGEFLTQLLKSYDNKMLVADMKNELIGVFLKADDWSKWWAKVKSVLKKEANIGMNPKKKDEVVYHEKPITHSETLTQKFQASADTNKKLEIAMEAVRDADEASEAGEFFITHYNEEESAKDPVRRISAYLYLEEAGKAWPTEEFSHKIREPELKAIIQNLSKEDALKLSKSLENTDIKKGFKDLIRTHHPEAINILIGLLFEVPVKVNRSVFQNLVQDDKFAELNLFIETVSNKSKEHPEVFLWVAKSILSHTWKYDWMNVSEEDLVLRVFRLLKPLAKIEDKGTKLKNQAMDILFGKENTLLKEILQNADDEYVRKLYALFKEVTYVTDLEKDQLLSLINELKPNLVWDEYAGAEEADDDPLSNLPTDVVLVTRQAFNAKKGEFEHLVNVEMLENSRDIGEAQEKGDLRENAEYKAAMEKQVQLQAAIKKLEAELKSARILDLSEVKTDKVGIGTMVKLKNKESGEVVTYSILGAWDADTEKNIISYQSPLAKSLLGKNVGNEATLLFGSTETRYEVLDIARYSLTGQEA
;
A
#
# COMPACT_ATOMS: atom_id res chain seq x y z
N MET A 1 -95.17 -17.26 -24.43
CA MET A 1 -95.31 -18.57 -23.76
C MET A 1 -95.35 -19.65 -24.84
N PRO A 2 -94.87 -20.90 -24.65
CA PRO A 2 -94.23 -21.51 -23.46
C PRO A 2 -92.99 -22.43 -23.77
N GLU A 3 -92.45 -23.02 -22.69
CA GLU A 3 -91.73 -24.32 -22.55
C GLU A 3 -90.20 -24.52 -22.81
N THR A 4 -89.49 -24.64 -21.67
CA THR A 4 -88.42 -25.60 -21.24
C THR A 4 -87.15 -25.85 -22.06
N ILE A 5 -85.99 -25.59 -21.42
CA ILE A 5 -84.79 -26.45 -21.41
C ILE A 5 -84.18 -26.42 -19.98
N THR A 6 -83.77 -27.59 -19.49
CA THR A 6 -83.08 -27.89 -18.22
C THR A 6 -81.54 -27.75 -18.30
N GLU A 7 -80.91 -27.74 -17.11
CA GLU A 7 -79.45 -27.81 -16.80
C GLU A 7 -78.72 -26.44 -16.79
N ASP A 8 -77.84 -26.09 -15.84
CA ASP A 8 -76.94 -26.92 -15.02
C ASP A 8 -76.50 -26.17 -13.74
N LYS A 9 -76.18 -26.91 -12.68
CA LYS A 9 -75.58 -26.41 -11.44
C LYS A 9 -74.07 -26.23 -11.65
N THR A 10 -73.54 -25.02 -11.52
CA THR A 10 -72.17 -24.85 -10.99
C THR A 10 -72.03 -23.64 -10.09
N ASN A 11 -71.39 -23.90 -8.97
CA ASN A 11 -71.08 -23.05 -7.84
C ASN A 11 -69.94 -22.09 -8.22
N LYS A 12 -70.22 -20.78 -8.36
CA LYS A 12 -69.21 -19.70 -8.51
C LYS A 12 -69.71 -18.43 -7.84
N ASN A 13 -69.50 -18.28 -6.52
CA ASN A 13 -69.45 -16.97 -5.81
C ASN A 13 -69.23 -17.12 -4.29
N THR A 14 -68.02 -17.45 -3.84
CA THR A 14 -67.72 -17.48 -2.38
C THR A 14 -66.47 -16.71 -1.94
N ASP A 15 -65.62 -16.26 -2.86
CA ASP A 15 -64.28 -15.73 -2.49
C ASP A 15 -64.21 -14.20 -2.56
N SER A 16 -65.27 -13.54 -3.04
CA SER A 16 -65.36 -12.08 -3.16
C SER A 16 -65.72 -11.36 -1.85
N ASP A 17 -66.27 -12.06 -0.86
CA ASP A 17 -66.91 -11.42 0.31
C ASP A 17 -66.01 -11.25 1.54
N LYS A 18 -64.97 -12.09 1.75
CA LYS A 18 -64.21 -12.10 3.01
C LYS A 18 -63.36 -10.84 3.24
N LEU A 19 -62.56 -10.41 2.25
CA LEU A 19 -61.76 -9.17 2.36
C LEU A 19 -62.66 -7.93 2.40
N THR A 20 -63.73 -7.88 1.60
CA THR A 20 -64.68 -6.75 1.60
C THR A 20 -65.37 -6.63 2.95
N SER A 21 -65.82 -7.76 3.52
CA SER A 21 -66.44 -7.78 4.85
C SER A 21 -65.46 -7.35 5.94
N LEU A 22 -64.21 -7.79 5.86
CA LEU A 22 -63.18 -7.42 6.82
C LEU A 22 -62.91 -5.90 6.82
N PHE A 23 -62.69 -5.33 5.63
CA PHE A 23 -62.40 -3.90 5.50
C PHE A 23 -63.60 -3.03 5.89
N ASN A 24 -64.82 -3.44 5.52
CA ASN A 24 -66.04 -2.75 5.94
C ASN A 24 -66.24 -2.78 7.47
N GLU A 25 -65.93 -3.91 8.12
CA GLU A 25 -65.97 -4.03 9.59
C GLU A 25 -64.94 -3.08 10.23
N GLU A 26 -63.70 -3.04 9.73
CA GLU A 26 -62.64 -2.20 10.26
C GLU A 26 -62.96 -0.70 10.14
N ILE A 27 -63.48 -0.26 8.98
CA ILE A 27 -63.93 1.12 8.76
C ILE A 27 -65.09 1.48 9.70
N TYR A 28 -66.07 0.59 9.85
CA TYR A 28 -67.25 0.84 10.68
C TYR A 28 -66.90 0.94 12.18
N VAL A 29 -65.98 0.11 12.64
CA VAL A 29 -65.54 0.07 14.05
C VAL A 29 -64.50 1.17 14.35
N ARG A 30 -63.92 1.81 13.33
CA ARG A 30 -62.78 2.74 13.44
C ARG A 30 -61.65 2.14 14.28
N ALA A 31 -61.31 0.89 13.99
CA ALA A 31 -60.31 0.17 14.76
C ALA A 31 -58.93 0.80 14.56
N ASP A 32 -58.22 1.01 15.67
CA ASP A 32 -56.87 1.56 15.72
C ASP A 32 -55.95 0.68 16.57
N ALA A 33 -54.66 1.03 16.64
CA ALA A 33 -53.67 0.17 17.30
C ALA A 33 -53.92 0.02 18.81
N SER A 34 -54.74 0.91 19.38
CA SER A 34 -55.15 0.86 20.79
C SER A 34 -56.31 -0.12 21.05
N SER A 35 -57.16 -0.36 20.05
CA SER A 35 -58.45 -1.06 20.19
C SER A 35 -58.47 -2.47 19.55
N VAL A 36 -57.59 -2.78 18.60
CA VAL A 36 -57.54 -4.11 17.95
C VAL A 36 -57.08 -5.21 18.92
N PRO A 37 -57.84 -6.32 19.09
CA PRO A 37 -57.43 -7.45 19.91
C PRO A 37 -56.45 -8.38 19.17
N ALA A 38 -55.55 -9.03 19.91
CA ALA A 38 -54.55 -9.96 19.35
C ALA A 38 -55.17 -11.13 18.55
N SER A 39 -56.39 -11.56 18.90
CA SER A 39 -57.10 -12.65 18.21
C SER A 39 -57.44 -12.33 16.75
N LYS A 40 -57.54 -11.06 16.36
CA LYS A 40 -57.85 -10.66 14.98
C LYS A 40 -56.70 -10.98 14.01
N PHE A 41 -55.44 -10.99 14.46
CA PHE A 41 -54.30 -11.28 13.58
C PHE A 41 -54.30 -12.71 13.03
N LYS A 42 -54.77 -13.67 13.82
CA LYS A 42 -54.98 -15.04 13.34
C LYS A 42 -56.02 -15.09 12.23
N ILE A 43 -57.09 -14.29 12.35
CA ILE A 43 -58.11 -14.18 11.30
C ILE A 43 -57.50 -13.59 10.02
N TYR A 44 -56.55 -12.65 10.14
CA TYR A 44 -55.86 -12.10 8.99
C TYR A 44 -54.97 -13.14 8.30
N ASP A 45 -54.22 -13.92 9.06
CA ASP A 45 -53.43 -15.05 8.53
C ASP A 45 -54.32 -16.10 7.85
N ASP A 46 -55.43 -16.50 8.49
CA ASP A 46 -56.39 -17.48 7.95
C ASP A 46 -56.99 -17.00 6.61
N ILE A 47 -57.20 -15.69 6.45
CA ILE A 47 -57.67 -15.10 5.20
C ILE A 47 -56.58 -15.20 4.11
N ILE A 48 -55.33 -14.84 4.43
CA ILE A 48 -54.20 -14.95 3.47
C ILE A 48 -54.02 -16.40 3.04
N ASP A 49 -54.03 -17.34 3.98
CA ASP A 49 -53.87 -18.77 3.70
C ASP A 49 -55.02 -19.34 2.86
N ALA A 50 -56.26 -18.87 3.06
CA ALA A 50 -57.39 -19.25 2.23
C ALA A 50 -57.20 -18.79 0.76
N TYR A 51 -56.81 -17.54 0.54
CA TYR A 51 -56.52 -17.05 -0.83
C TYR A 51 -55.30 -17.72 -1.45
N LYS A 52 -54.31 -18.12 -0.64
CA LYS A 52 -53.15 -18.91 -1.08
C LYS A 52 -53.56 -20.31 -1.54
N ALA A 53 -54.41 -20.99 -0.77
CA ALA A 53 -54.88 -22.35 -1.08
C ALA A 53 -55.72 -22.40 -2.37
N GLU A 54 -56.35 -21.29 -2.73
CA GLU A 54 -57.17 -21.14 -3.93
C GLU A 54 -56.41 -20.56 -5.15
N ASP A 55 -55.10 -20.34 -5.03
CA ASP A 55 -54.25 -19.71 -6.07
C ASP A 55 -54.72 -18.31 -6.51
N LYS A 56 -55.31 -17.55 -5.56
CA LYS A 56 -55.86 -16.20 -5.77
C LYS A 56 -55.08 -15.11 -5.06
N LEU A 57 -53.85 -15.41 -4.61
CA LEU A 57 -53.00 -14.49 -3.87
C LEU A 57 -52.75 -13.16 -4.62
N PRO A 58 -52.50 -13.12 -5.95
CA PRO A 58 -52.31 -11.87 -6.68
C PRO A 58 -53.57 -10.98 -6.68
N ALA A 59 -54.76 -11.57 -6.80
CA ALA A 59 -56.03 -10.84 -6.77
C ALA A 59 -56.35 -10.29 -5.37
N ALA A 60 -56.04 -11.07 -4.33
CA ALA A 60 -56.15 -10.63 -2.94
C ALA A 60 -55.19 -9.46 -2.65
N LYS A 61 -53.92 -9.58 -3.08
CA LYS A 61 -52.90 -8.54 -2.91
C LYS A 61 -53.35 -7.22 -3.56
N GLN A 62 -53.78 -7.23 -4.81
CA GLN A 62 -54.27 -6.03 -5.50
C GLN A 62 -55.39 -5.34 -4.71
N LYS A 63 -56.33 -6.11 -4.19
CA LYS A 63 -57.47 -5.58 -3.40
C LYS A 63 -57.02 -4.99 -2.06
N ILE A 64 -56.05 -5.61 -1.39
CA ILE A 64 -55.49 -5.09 -0.14
C ILE A 64 -54.69 -3.80 -0.42
N GLU A 65 -53.93 -3.74 -1.51
CA GLU A 65 -53.19 -2.53 -1.94
C GLU A 65 -54.12 -1.37 -2.27
N ASP A 66 -55.21 -1.63 -3.00
CA ASP A 66 -56.20 -0.61 -3.33
C ASP A 66 -56.89 -0.07 -2.06
N HIS A 67 -57.25 -0.96 -1.12
CA HIS A 67 -57.79 -0.54 0.17
C HIS A 67 -56.77 0.25 1.02
N PHE A 68 -55.50 -0.17 1.06
CA PHE A 68 -54.45 0.55 1.78
C PHE A 68 -54.16 1.93 1.18
N ARG A 69 -54.30 2.09 -0.15
CA ARG A 69 -54.15 3.39 -0.83
C ARG A 69 -55.24 4.38 -0.42
N GLU A 70 -56.47 3.89 -0.23
CA GLU A 70 -57.61 4.70 0.22
C GLU A 70 -57.61 4.92 1.74
N HIS A 71 -57.13 3.94 2.50
CA HIS A 71 -57.10 3.92 3.97
C HIS A 71 -55.72 3.55 4.52
N PRO A 72 -54.71 4.45 4.45
CA PRO A 72 -53.36 4.19 4.93
C PRO A 72 -53.27 3.93 6.43
N GLU A 73 -54.31 4.21 7.21
CA GLU A 73 -54.43 3.92 8.63
C GLU A 73 -54.75 2.45 8.93
N SER A 74 -55.37 1.71 8.00
CA SER A 74 -55.89 0.35 8.22
C SER A 74 -54.80 -0.61 8.74
N ILE A 75 -55.10 -1.25 9.86
CA ILE A 75 -54.20 -2.21 10.53
C ILE A 75 -54.26 -3.55 9.82
N SER A 76 -55.45 -3.98 9.41
CA SER A 76 -55.60 -5.24 8.68
C SER A 76 -54.83 -5.18 7.35
N ALA A 77 -54.95 -4.06 6.62
CA ALA A 77 -54.22 -3.88 5.36
C ALA A 77 -52.70 -3.79 5.58
N LYS A 78 -52.23 -3.02 6.56
CA LYS A 78 -50.79 -2.94 6.91
C LYS A 78 -50.20 -4.31 7.24
N TYR A 79 -50.89 -5.07 8.09
CA TYR A 79 -50.44 -6.39 8.50
C TYR A 79 -50.41 -7.36 7.33
N MET A 80 -51.50 -7.41 6.56
CA MET A 80 -51.61 -8.32 5.42
C MET A 80 -50.61 -7.99 4.32
N LEU A 81 -50.41 -6.72 3.97
CA LEU A 81 -49.38 -6.32 3.00
C LEU A 81 -47.97 -6.61 3.50
N MET A 82 -47.72 -6.43 4.79
CA MET A 82 -46.44 -6.81 5.40
C MET A 82 -46.20 -8.31 5.22
N ILE A 83 -47.16 -9.17 5.58
CA ILE A 83 -47.02 -10.63 5.41
C ILE A 83 -46.85 -11.02 3.94
N LEU A 84 -47.66 -10.45 3.03
CA LEU A 84 -47.54 -10.69 1.60
C LEU A 84 -46.17 -10.26 1.05
N SER A 85 -45.61 -9.15 1.54
CA SER A 85 -44.25 -8.71 1.15
C SER A 85 -43.18 -9.74 1.52
N PHE A 86 -43.31 -10.40 2.67
CA PHE A 86 -42.39 -11.47 3.09
C PHE A 86 -42.58 -12.78 2.32
N MET A 87 -43.77 -13.01 1.77
CA MET A 87 -44.03 -14.17 0.90
C MET A 87 -43.39 -14.02 -0.48
N GLU A 88 -43.17 -12.79 -0.94
CA GLU A 88 -42.54 -12.47 -2.23
C GLU A 88 -41.02 -12.32 -2.11
N ASP A 89 -40.55 -11.63 -1.06
CA ASP A 89 -39.14 -11.40 -0.77
C ASP A 89 -38.87 -11.72 0.71
N PRO A 90 -37.95 -12.64 1.05
CA PRO A 90 -37.58 -12.94 2.43
C PRO A 90 -37.13 -11.73 3.27
N MET A 91 -36.71 -10.62 2.64
CA MET A 91 -36.37 -9.37 3.33
C MET A 91 -37.60 -8.54 3.72
N GLY A 92 -38.72 -8.70 3.00
CA GLY A 92 -39.97 -7.97 3.18
C GLY A 92 -39.86 -6.44 3.02
N ASP A 93 -40.99 -5.74 3.17
CA ASP A 93 -40.99 -4.27 3.16
C ASP A 93 -40.66 -3.71 4.56
N ALA A 94 -39.44 -3.19 4.71
CA ALA A 94 -38.94 -2.60 5.96
C ALA A 94 -39.79 -1.43 6.48
N ASN A 95 -40.43 -0.64 5.59
CA ASN A 95 -41.27 0.48 5.99
C ASN A 95 -42.60 0.01 6.58
N LEU A 96 -43.20 -1.04 6.01
CA LEU A 96 -44.42 -1.66 6.56
C LEU A 96 -44.16 -2.29 7.91
N VAL A 97 -43.05 -3.03 8.04
CA VAL A 97 -42.61 -3.64 9.32
C VAL A 97 -42.41 -2.58 10.39
N LYS A 98 -41.71 -1.48 10.08
CA LYS A 98 -41.48 -0.40 11.03
C LYS A 98 -42.80 0.28 11.43
N ASN A 99 -43.64 0.65 10.46
CA ASN A 99 -44.90 1.35 10.72
C ASN A 99 -45.82 0.54 11.65
N ILE A 100 -45.99 -0.75 11.37
CA ILE A 100 -46.89 -1.58 12.17
C ILE A 100 -46.34 -1.81 13.59
N LEU A 101 -45.05 -2.12 13.73
CA LEU A 101 -44.44 -2.34 15.04
C LEU A 101 -44.43 -1.06 15.90
N ASP A 102 -44.11 0.10 15.31
CA ASP A 102 -44.11 1.39 16.01
C ASP A 102 -45.52 1.77 16.48
N SER A 103 -46.56 1.49 15.67
CA SER A 103 -47.94 1.78 16.04
C SER A 103 -48.38 1.02 17.29
N PHE A 104 -48.08 -0.28 17.39
CA PHE A 104 -48.43 -1.08 18.58
C PHE A 104 -47.52 -0.79 19.77
N LYS A 105 -46.26 -0.43 19.51
CA LYS A 105 -45.30 -0.03 20.55
C LYS A 105 -45.73 1.24 21.26
N ALA A 106 -46.25 2.23 20.54
CA ALA A 106 -46.78 3.47 21.11
C ALA A 106 -47.91 3.23 22.13
N HIS A 107 -48.70 2.16 21.94
CA HIS A 107 -49.81 1.79 22.83
C HIS A 107 -49.47 0.66 23.82
N GLY A 108 -48.19 0.24 23.91
CA GLY A 108 -47.75 -0.79 24.84
C GLY A 108 -48.39 -2.17 24.62
N LYS A 109 -48.78 -2.49 23.38
CA LYS A 109 -49.45 -3.76 23.04
C LYS A 109 -48.43 -4.88 22.79
N TRP A 110 -47.66 -5.23 23.82
CA TRP A 110 -46.52 -6.16 23.72
C TRP A 110 -46.90 -7.57 23.26
N THR A 111 -48.09 -8.06 23.60
CA THR A 111 -48.58 -9.37 23.13
C THR A 111 -48.88 -9.39 21.63
N ILE A 112 -49.34 -8.27 21.07
CA ILE A 112 -49.56 -8.12 19.62
C ILE A 112 -48.21 -8.00 18.91
N ILE A 113 -47.27 -7.24 19.47
CA ILE A 113 -45.91 -7.12 18.96
C ILE A 113 -45.22 -8.48 18.92
N GLU A 114 -45.35 -9.29 19.97
CA GLU A 114 -44.85 -10.67 20.00
C GLU A 114 -45.44 -11.49 18.84
N TYR A 115 -46.77 -11.45 18.63
CA TYR A 115 -47.42 -12.16 17.52
C TYR A 115 -46.93 -11.71 16.14
N ILE A 116 -46.85 -10.40 15.92
CA ILE A 116 -46.39 -9.83 14.65
C ILE A 116 -44.94 -10.23 14.38
N THR A 117 -44.07 -10.10 15.38
CA THR A 117 -42.65 -10.49 15.24
C THR A 117 -42.50 -12.01 15.05
N ASP A 118 -43.30 -12.86 15.70
CA ASP A 118 -43.35 -14.30 15.42
C ASP A 118 -43.75 -14.59 13.98
N SER A 119 -44.73 -13.85 13.45
CA SER A 119 -45.20 -14.00 12.08
C SER A 119 -44.12 -13.62 11.07
N ILE A 120 -43.37 -12.54 11.32
CA ILE A 120 -42.23 -12.13 10.49
C ILE A 120 -41.11 -13.18 10.54
N LEU A 121 -40.78 -13.67 11.74
CA LEU A 121 -39.66 -14.59 11.94
C LEU A 121 -39.89 -16.00 11.36
N LYS A 122 -41.11 -16.31 10.89
CA LYS A 122 -41.38 -17.52 10.08
C LYS A 122 -40.68 -17.49 8.71
N PHE A 123 -40.40 -16.29 8.18
CA PHE A 123 -39.80 -16.10 6.85
C PHE A 123 -38.27 -15.93 6.88
N GLY A 124 -37.68 -15.70 8.06
CA GLY A 124 -36.24 -15.54 8.23
C GLY A 124 -35.90 -14.71 9.47
N ASP A 125 -34.62 -14.68 9.85
CA ASP A 125 -34.18 -13.90 11.00
C ASP A 125 -34.05 -12.40 10.65
N HIS A 126 -35.16 -11.67 10.79
CA HIS A 126 -35.20 -10.23 10.53
C HIS A 126 -34.76 -9.41 11.76
N ARG A 127 -33.68 -8.61 11.62
CA ARG A 127 -33.01 -7.89 12.73
C ARG A 127 -33.93 -6.95 13.52
N LEU A 128 -34.75 -6.14 12.84
CA LEU A 128 -35.68 -5.23 13.51
C LEU A 128 -36.74 -6.00 14.29
N ALA A 129 -37.24 -7.11 13.73
CA ALA A 129 -38.24 -7.95 14.37
C ALA A 129 -37.67 -8.63 15.61
N LEU A 130 -36.45 -9.19 15.54
CA LEU A 130 -35.77 -9.76 16.70
C LEU A 130 -35.56 -8.73 17.81
N ARG A 131 -35.12 -7.51 17.49
CA ARG A 131 -34.89 -6.44 18.47
C ARG A 131 -36.18 -6.05 19.19
N VAL A 132 -37.24 -5.81 18.42
CA VAL A 132 -38.55 -5.43 18.96
C VAL A 132 -39.18 -6.60 19.73
N LYS A 133 -38.97 -7.85 19.29
CA LYS A 133 -39.37 -9.06 20.01
C LYS A 133 -38.65 -9.18 21.35
N ALA A 134 -37.34 -8.93 21.41
CA ALA A 134 -36.61 -8.94 22.67
C ALA A 134 -37.16 -7.90 23.67
N GLU A 135 -37.50 -6.69 23.19
CA GLU A 135 -38.15 -5.68 24.03
C GLU A 135 -39.54 -6.13 24.51
N ALA A 136 -40.35 -6.73 23.63
CA ALA A 136 -41.66 -7.25 24.01
C ALA A 136 -41.56 -8.37 25.06
N LEU A 137 -40.65 -9.34 24.87
CA LEU A 137 -40.45 -10.46 25.79
C LEU A 137 -39.94 -9.98 27.16
N ASP A 138 -39.08 -8.95 27.20
CA ASP A 138 -38.64 -8.31 28.43
C ASP A 138 -39.81 -7.65 29.18
N LYS A 139 -40.67 -6.91 28.48
CA LYS A 139 -41.88 -6.29 29.06
C LYS A 139 -42.91 -7.33 29.51
N LEU A 140 -42.99 -8.47 28.83
CA LEU A 140 -43.85 -9.60 29.17
C LEU A 140 -43.23 -10.53 30.22
N LYS A 141 -41.99 -10.28 30.67
CA LYS A 141 -41.24 -11.10 31.63
C LYS A 141 -41.06 -12.56 31.20
N LYS A 142 -40.96 -12.81 29.90
CA LYS A 142 -40.77 -14.16 29.31
C LYS A 142 -39.28 -14.49 29.17
N ASN A 143 -38.59 -14.68 30.30
CA ASN A 143 -37.13 -14.80 30.37
C ASN A 143 -36.52 -15.93 29.51
N LYS A 144 -37.19 -17.09 29.43
CA LYS A 144 -36.71 -18.25 28.65
C LYS A 144 -36.69 -17.95 27.15
N GLU A 145 -37.75 -17.33 26.65
CA GLU A 145 -37.89 -16.94 25.25
C GLU A 145 -36.98 -15.75 24.92
N LEU A 146 -36.87 -14.80 25.85
CA LEU A 146 -35.99 -13.63 25.74
C LEU A 146 -34.55 -14.05 25.51
N LYS A 147 -34.05 -15.02 26.30
CA LYS A 147 -32.69 -15.55 26.15
C LYS A 147 -32.42 -16.11 24.75
N ALA A 148 -33.36 -16.87 24.18
CA ALA A 148 -33.21 -17.44 22.83
C ALA A 148 -33.14 -16.33 21.76
N VAL A 149 -33.94 -15.27 21.92
CA VAL A 149 -33.89 -14.11 21.01
C VAL A 149 -32.61 -13.29 21.19
N LEU A 150 -32.15 -13.09 22.42
CA LEU A 150 -30.90 -12.40 22.73
C LEU A 150 -29.68 -13.15 22.19
N GLU A 151 -29.68 -14.49 22.21
CA GLU A 151 -28.62 -15.29 21.60
C GLU A 151 -28.53 -15.05 20.08
N LYS A 152 -29.67 -15.09 19.39
CA LYS A 152 -29.72 -14.79 17.94
C LYS A 152 -29.22 -13.37 17.65
N LEU A 153 -29.70 -12.39 18.42
CA LEU A 153 -29.29 -11.00 18.27
C LEU A 153 -27.80 -10.78 18.55
N ALA A 154 -27.24 -11.42 19.58
CA ALA A 154 -25.82 -11.29 19.91
C ALA A 154 -24.91 -11.88 18.82
N LYS A 155 -25.36 -12.95 18.15
CA LYS A 155 -24.66 -13.54 17.01
C LYS A 155 -24.70 -12.64 15.77
N GLN A 156 -25.86 -12.05 15.47
CA GLN A 156 -26.08 -11.22 14.27
C GLN A 156 -25.58 -9.78 14.41
N ASP A 157 -25.66 -9.20 15.61
CA ASP A 157 -25.36 -7.80 15.90
C ASP A 157 -24.19 -7.69 16.88
N ARG A 158 -23.04 -8.26 16.49
CA ARG A 158 -21.79 -8.24 17.28
C ARG A 158 -21.30 -6.82 17.63
N LYS A 159 -21.84 -5.79 16.97
CA LYS A 159 -21.48 -4.38 17.23
C LYS A 159 -22.37 -3.72 18.28
N ASN A 160 -23.43 -4.36 18.76
CA ASN A 160 -24.33 -3.79 19.75
C ASN A 160 -23.95 -4.22 21.18
N PRO A 161 -23.31 -3.33 21.96
CA PRO A 161 -22.79 -3.69 23.27
C PRO A 161 -23.89 -3.93 24.31
N GLU A 162 -25.04 -3.29 24.17
CA GLU A 162 -26.19 -3.47 25.07
C GLU A 162 -26.83 -4.85 24.92
N ILE A 163 -26.95 -5.34 23.68
CA ILE A 163 -27.45 -6.69 23.42
C ILE A 163 -26.47 -7.73 23.96
N ALA A 164 -25.17 -7.55 23.69
CA ALA A 164 -24.13 -8.45 24.18
C ALA A 164 -24.10 -8.48 25.72
N LYS A 165 -24.15 -7.31 26.38
CA LYS A 165 -24.26 -7.19 27.84
C LYS A 165 -25.48 -7.93 28.38
N LYS A 166 -26.68 -7.63 27.86
CA LYS A 166 -27.93 -8.27 28.31
C LYS A 166 -27.87 -9.78 28.15
N TYR A 167 -27.46 -10.28 26.98
CA TYR A 167 -27.32 -11.71 26.74
C TYR A 167 -26.34 -12.35 27.71
N ALA A 168 -25.15 -11.76 27.90
CA ALA A 168 -24.14 -12.27 28.81
C ALA A 168 -24.65 -12.40 30.25
N LEU A 169 -25.37 -11.38 30.75
CA LEU A 169 -25.96 -11.42 32.09
C LEU A 169 -27.02 -12.52 32.23
N THR A 170 -27.78 -12.83 31.17
CA THR A 170 -28.77 -13.93 31.21
C THR A 170 -28.14 -15.32 31.26
N ILE A 171 -26.89 -15.47 30.81
CA ILE A 171 -26.20 -16.77 30.77
C ILE A 171 -25.10 -16.90 31.82
N MET A 172 -24.95 -15.90 32.70
CA MET A 172 -23.84 -15.81 33.65
C MET A 172 -23.75 -17.03 34.59
N ASP A 173 -24.90 -17.54 35.04
CA ASP A 173 -24.98 -18.68 35.95
C ASP A 173 -24.95 -20.03 35.22
N GLU A 174 -25.16 -20.05 33.90
CA GLU A 174 -25.23 -21.27 33.09
C GLU A 174 -23.93 -21.57 32.34
N ASP A 175 -23.35 -20.54 31.70
CA ASP A 175 -22.15 -20.63 30.87
C ASP A 175 -21.28 -19.39 31.09
N LYS A 176 -20.58 -19.40 32.23
CA LYS A 176 -19.72 -18.31 32.68
C LYS A 176 -18.63 -17.94 31.66
N PRO A 177 -17.88 -18.88 31.04
CA PRO A 177 -16.88 -18.53 30.02
C PRO A 177 -17.47 -17.77 28.83
N LYS A 178 -18.61 -18.24 28.30
CA LYS A 178 -19.30 -17.57 27.18
C LYS A 178 -19.83 -16.20 27.61
N ALA A 179 -20.38 -16.07 28.82
CA ALA A 179 -20.83 -14.79 29.37
C ALA A 179 -19.68 -13.77 29.42
N ILE A 180 -18.52 -14.17 29.97
CA ILE A 180 -17.35 -13.30 30.07
C ILE A 180 -16.85 -12.85 28.70
N SER A 181 -16.88 -13.73 27.69
CA SER A 181 -16.52 -13.35 26.31
C SER A 181 -17.39 -12.21 25.77
N TYR A 182 -18.70 -12.30 25.94
CA TYR A 182 -19.64 -11.24 25.51
C TYR A 182 -19.51 -9.96 26.36
N LEU A 183 -19.24 -10.06 27.67
CA LEU A 183 -18.99 -8.89 28.52
C LEU A 183 -17.70 -8.17 28.13
N LYS A 184 -16.63 -8.90 27.79
CA LYS A 184 -15.38 -8.30 27.28
C LYS A 184 -15.62 -7.53 25.99
N GLN A 185 -16.36 -8.14 25.06
CA GLN A 185 -16.76 -7.49 23.80
C GLN A 185 -17.58 -6.23 24.06
N ALA A 186 -18.57 -6.30 24.95
CA ALA A 186 -19.40 -5.16 25.33
C ALA A 186 -18.54 -4.05 25.97
N ALA A 187 -17.68 -4.36 26.94
CA ALA A 187 -16.80 -3.41 27.61
C ALA A 187 -15.88 -2.67 26.62
N GLU A 188 -15.33 -3.39 25.64
CA GLU A 188 -14.49 -2.79 24.60
C GLU A 188 -15.27 -1.79 23.73
N ILE A 189 -16.47 -2.18 23.28
CA ILE A 189 -17.31 -1.32 22.45
C ILE A 189 -17.81 -0.11 23.26
N PHE A 190 -18.24 -0.31 24.52
CA PHE A 190 -18.61 0.78 25.42
C PHE A 190 -17.46 1.77 25.62
N ALA A 191 -16.24 1.27 25.87
CA ALA A 191 -15.06 2.12 26.01
C ALA A 191 -14.76 2.91 24.72
N LYS A 192 -14.89 2.28 23.54
CA LYS A 192 -14.72 2.93 22.22
C LYS A 192 -15.78 3.99 21.94
N ASN A 193 -17.03 3.74 22.33
CA ASN A 193 -18.14 4.66 22.15
C ASN A 193 -18.21 5.76 23.22
N LYS A 194 -17.32 5.74 24.22
CA LYS A 194 -17.33 6.64 25.38
C LYS A 194 -18.57 6.48 26.28
N GLU A 195 -19.18 5.30 26.24
CA GLU A 195 -20.30 4.88 27.07
C GLU A 195 -19.76 4.32 28.41
N TYR A 196 -19.03 5.17 29.14
CA TYR A 196 -18.29 4.73 30.33
C TYR A 196 -19.17 4.25 31.49
N PRO A 197 -20.34 4.84 31.79
CA PRO A 197 -21.21 4.32 32.85
C PRO A 197 -21.59 2.85 32.64
N GLN A 198 -21.90 2.48 31.39
CA GLN A 198 -22.26 1.10 31.04
C GLN A 198 -21.08 0.14 31.17
N MET A 199 -19.89 0.60 30.81
CA MET A 199 -18.64 -0.15 31.00
C MET A 199 -18.33 -0.34 32.50
N GLU A 200 -18.47 0.71 33.30
CA GLU A 200 -18.22 0.70 34.74
C GLU A 200 -19.16 -0.24 35.49
N GLU A 201 -20.39 -0.39 35.01
CA GLU A 201 -21.37 -1.34 35.58
C GLU A 201 -20.90 -2.81 35.45
N ILE A 202 -20.27 -3.17 34.34
CA ILE A 202 -19.80 -4.55 34.10
C ILE A 202 -18.35 -4.78 34.55
N TRP A 203 -17.62 -3.71 34.88
CA TRP A 203 -16.21 -3.81 35.27
C TRP A 203 -15.97 -4.69 36.50
N PRO A 204 -16.72 -4.57 37.62
CA PRO A 204 -16.51 -5.43 38.79
C PRO A 204 -16.69 -6.92 38.47
N ILE A 205 -17.63 -7.24 37.57
CA ILE A 205 -17.90 -8.63 37.14
C ILE A 205 -16.69 -9.18 36.39
N LEU A 206 -16.12 -8.38 35.48
CA LEU A 206 -14.91 -8.72 34.72
C LEU A 206 -13.68 -8.83 35.63
N VAL A 207 -13.52 -7.94 36.60
CA VAL A 207 -12.43 -8.04 37.59
C VAL A 207 -12.58 -9.34 38.38
N GLN A 208 -13.75 -9.63 38.94
CA GLN A 208 -13.93 -10.81 39.78
C GLN A 208 -13.79 -12.14 39.02
N SER A 209 -14.18 -12.18 37.75
CA SER A 209 -14.27 -13.42 36.97
C SER A 209 -13.18 -13.59 35.92
N ASN A 210 -12.38 -12.55 35.65
CA ASN A 210 -11.44 -12.51 34.54
C ASN A 210 -10.19 -11.64 34.83
N TYR A 211 -9.83 -11.40 36.11
CA TYR A 211 -8.66 -10.55 36.45
C TYR A 211 -7.34 -11.04 35.84
N GLU A 212 -7.20 -12.34 35.57
CA GLU A 212 -5.98 -12.96 35.01
C GLU A 212 -5.69 -12.55 33.56
N ASP A 213 -6.71 -12.12 32.81
CA ASP A 213 -6.54 -11.69 31.42
C ASP A 213 -6.05 -10.24 31.33
N ILE A 214 -4.77 -10.05 31.67
CA ILE A 214 -4.09 -8.76 31.62
C ILE A 214 -4.17 -8.14 30.23
N SER A 215 -4.15 -8.97 29.18
CA SER A 215 -4.17 -8.50 27.79
C SER A 215 -5.46 -7.74 27.45
N PHE A 216 -6.59 -8.18 28.01
CA PHE A 216 -7.86 -7.49 27.89
C PHE A 216 -7.84 -6.13 28.62
N PHE A 217 -7.35 -6.08 29.85
CA PHE A 217 -7.29 -4.83 30.63
C PHE A 217 -6.34 -3.80 30.00
N ASP A 218 -5.19 -4.24 29.47
CA ASP A 218 -4.26 -3.40 28.72
C ASP A 218 -4.91 -2.82 27.44
N LYS A 219 -5.79 -3.58 26.79
CA LYS A 219 -6.53 -3.11 25.61
C LYS A 219 -7.48 -1.96 25.98
N ILE A 220 -8.22 -2.12 27.07
CA ILE A 220 -9.12 -1.09 27.60
C ILE A 220 -8.34 0.16 28.02
N GLU A 221 -7.20 -0.01 28.68
CA GLU A 221 -6.31 1.09 29.03
C GLU A 221 -5.90 1.92 27.81
N ARG A 222 -5.46 1.27 26.73
CA ARG A 222 -5.09 1.99 25.49
C ARG A 222 -6.24 2.81 24.93
N ILE A 223 -7.47 2.28 24.98
CA ILE A 223 -8.68 2.99 24.52
C ILE A 223 -8.92 4.24 25.40
N LEU A 224 -8.91 4.07 26.72
CA LEU A 224 -9.14 5.18 27.66
C LEU A 224 -8.05 6.26 27.56
N LEU A 225 -6.78 5.87 27.40
CA LEU A 225 -5.68 6.80 27.17
C LEU A 225 -5.83 7.56 25.85
N GLY A 226 -6.27 6.89 24.78
CA GLY A 226 -6.63 7.54 23.52
C GLY A 226 -7.73 8.59 23.68
N HIS A 227 -8.66 8.36 24.61
CA HIS A 227 -9.72 9.31 24.95
C HIS A 227 -9.34 10.32 26.04
N ARG A 228 -8.09 10.28 26.54
CA ARG A 228 -7.57 11.14 27.62
C ARG A 228 -8.27 10.96 28.98
N GLU A 229 -8.91 9.81 29.21
CA GLU A 229 -9.65 9.47 30.44
C GLU A 229 -8.73 8.92 31.56
N LYS A 230 -7.69 9.68 31.92
CA LYS A 230 -6.66 9.22 32.88
C LYS A 230 -7.21 8.95 34.29
N THR A 231 -8.08 9.83 34.80
CA THR A 231 -8.66 9.69 36.14
C THR A 231 -9.53 8.45 36.25
N ARG A 232 -10.34 8.18 35.22
CA ARG A 232 -11.21 7.00 35.16
C ARG A 232 -10.40 5.71 35.08
N LEU A 233 -9.40 5.69 34.21
CA LEU A 233 -8.45 4.58 34.10
C LEU A 233 -7.86 4.23 35.48
N VAL A 234 -7.35 5.22 36.22
CA VAL A 234 -6.80 4.99 37.56
C VAL A 234 -7.83 4.35 38.49
N GLY A 235 -9.08 4.84 38.49
CA GLY A 235 -10.18 4.26 39.26
C GLY A 235 -10.47 2.80 38.90
N LEU A 236 -10.34 2.42 37.63
CA LEU A 236 -10.55 1.06 37.13
C LEU A 236 -9.38 0.11 37.41
N LEU A 237 -8.16 0.64 37.55
CA LEU A 237 -6.96 -0.16 37.84
C LEU A 237 -6.87 -0.56 39.33
N TYR A 238 -7.34 0.26 40.27
CA TYR A 238 -7.27 -0.08 41.71
C TYR A 238 -7.97 -1.42 42.05
N PRO A 239 -9.20 -1.70 41.57
CA PRO A 239 -9.86 -2.99 41.81
C PRO A 239 -9.08 -4.21 41.28
N LEU A 240 -8.24 -4.03 40.25
CA LEU A 240 -7.41 -5.12 39.71
C LEU A 240 -6.25 -5.49 40.64
N VAL A 241 -5.82 -4.60 41.55
CA VAL A 241 -4.71 -4.86 42.47
C VAL A 241 -5.09 -5.89 43.54
N GLU A 242 -6.34 -5.87 44.02
CA GLU A 242 -6.76 -6.65 45.18
C GLU A 242 -6.74 -8.17 44.96
N PRO A 243 -7.22 -8.74 43.84
CA PRO A 243 -7.12 -10.17 43.58
C PRO A 243 -5.68 -10.70 43.61
N PHE A 244 -4.74 -10.00 42.94
CA PHE A 244 -3.33 -10.40 42.91
C PHE A 244 -2.66 -10.28 44.27
N LYS A 245 -3.05 -9.26 45.05
CA LYS A 245 -2.56 -9.08 46.41
C LYS A 245 -3.04 -10.20 47.35
N ALA A 246 -4.29 -10.63 47.21
CA ALA A 246 -4.83 -11.77 47.98
C ALA A 246 -4.11 -13.08 47.67
N MET A 247 -3.58 -13.23 46.45
CA MET A 247 -2.79 -14.38 46.01
C MET A 247 -1.29 -14.23 46.26
N GLU A 248 -0.85 -13.12 46.87
CA GLU A 248 0.57 -12.79 47.06
C GLU A 248 1.39 -12.75 45.74
N GLU A 249 0.73 -12.47 44.61
CA GLU A 249 1.37 -12.31 43.30
C GLU A 249 1.98 -10.91 43.17
N TRP A 250 3.04 -10.65 43.94
CA TRP A 250 3.63 -9.32 44.11
C TRP A 250 4.11 -8.68 42.80
N ASP A 251 4.55 -9.47 41.82
CA ASP A 251 4.93 -8.97 40.50
C ASP A 251 3.77 -8.28 39.78
N ARG A 252 2.58 -8.88 39.80
CA ARG A 252 1.38 -8.32 39.18
C ARG A 252 0.83 -7.14 39.98
N VAL A 253 0.90 -7.20 41.31
CA VAL A 253 0.58 -6.07 42.18
C VAL A 253 1.47 -4.85 41.86
N ILE A 254 2.79 -5.05 41.77
CA ILE A 254 3.76 -4.01 41.42
C ILE A 254 3.47 -3.46 40.01
N TYR A 255 3.16 -4.32 39.03
CA TYR A 255 2.80 -3.91 37.67
C TYR A 255 1.64 -2.90 37.65
N PHE A 256 0.50 -3.25 38.28
CA PHE A 256 -0.67 -2.37 38.31
C PHE A 256 -0.43 -1.10 39.13
N LEU A 257 0.30 -1.17 40.25
CA LEU A 257 0.65 0.00 41.05
C LEU A 257 1.57 0.97 40.29
N LYS A 258 2.51 0.46 39.47
CA LYS A 258 3.34 1.29 38.59
C LYS A 258 2.50 2.02 37.55
N LYS A 259 1.52 1.34 36.94
CA LYS A 259 0.57 1.96 35.99
C LYS A 259 -0.29 3.04 36.65
N ILE A 260 -0.80 2.78 37.85
CA ILE A 260 -1.52 3.79 38.64
C ILE A 260 -0.64 5.01 38.88
N LEU A 261 0.61 4.82 39.32
CA LEU A 261 1.56 5.90 39.60
C LEU A 261 2.06 6.65 38.36
N GLU A 262 1.97 6.05 37.17
CA GLU A 262 2.25 6.74 35.91
C GLU A 262 1.19 7.80 35.59
N HIS A 263 -0.06 7.55 35.95
CA HIS A 263 -1.19 8.45 35.69
C HIS A 263 -1.58 9.30 36.91
N GLU A 264 -1.24 8.85 38.12
CA GLU A 264 -1.45 9.54 39.39
C GLU A 264 -0.14 9.58 40.23
N PRO A 265 0.91 10.33 39.81
CA PRO A 265 2.22 10.31 40.47
C PRO A 265 2.26 10.82 41.92
N ALA A 266 1.22 11.57 42.30
CA ALA A 266 1.04 12.14 43.63
C ALA A 266 0.30 11.19 44.59
N SER A 267 -0.16 10.01 44.14
CA SER A 267 -0.90 9.07 44.98
C SER A 267 -0.03 8.50 46.09
N GLN A 268 -0.26 8.97 47.33
CA GLN A 268 0.43 8.41 48.49
C GLN A 268 0.02 6.97 48.76
N LYS A 269 -1.26 6.67 48.53
CA LYS A 269 -1.82 5.32 48.70
C LYS A 269 -1.05 4.32 47.82
N ALA A 270 -0.89 4.63 46.53
CA ALA A 270 -0.18 3.76 45.61
C ALA A 270 1.34 3.68 45.91
N ARG A 271 1.99 4.79 46.32
CA ARG A 271 3.40 4.75 46.75
C ARG A 271 3.63 3.85 47.95
N ASN A 272 2.80 3.98 48.98
CA ASN A 272 2.92 3.18 50.20
C ASN A 272 2.64 1.70 49.91
N GLU A 273 1.63 1.40 49.10
CA GLU A 273 1.32 0.02 48.71
C GLU A 273 2.45 -0.58 47.84
N LEU A 274 3.08 0.22 46.99
CA LEU A 274 4.23 -0.22 46.20
C LEU A 274 5.44 -0.55 47.08
N ILE A 275 5.74 0.28 48.08
CA ILE A 275 6.80 0.00 49.07
C ILE A 275 6.50 -1.29 49.82
N ARG A 276 5.25 -1.48 50.28
CA ARG A 276 4.82 -2.72 50.94
C ARG A 276 5.02 -3.93 50.04
N SER A 277 4.62 -3.82 48.78
CA SER A 277 4.76 -4.90 47.79
C SER A 277 6.21 -5.25 47.52
N TYR A 278 7.11 -4.26 47.44
CA TYR A 278 8.55 -4.51 47.34
C TYR A 278 9.12 -5.19 48.59
N LYS A 279 8.69 -4.79 49.79
CA LYS A 279 9.13 -5.44 51.04
C LYS A 279 8.73 -6.91 51.09
N GLN A 280 7.53 -7.24 50.63
CA GLN A 280 7.07 -8.63 50.57
C GLN A 280 7.81 -9.42 49.49
N LYS A 281 7.93 -8.87 48.28
CA LYS A 281 8.63 -9.52 47.17
C LYS A 281 10.09 -9.82 47.47
N TYR A 282 10.80 -8.90 48.11
CA TYR A 282 12.24 -8.99 48.35
C TYR A 282 12.57 -9.22 49.84
N ALA A 283 11.68 -9.89 50.59
CA ALA A 283 11.83 -10.09 52.03
C ALA A 283 13.16 -10.79 52.43
N SER A 284 13.71 -11.61 51.55
CA SER A 284 14.99 -12.32 51.74
C SER A 284 16.22 -11.54 51.28
N HIS A 285 16.06 -10.33 50.72
CA HIS A 285 17.16 -9.60 50.10
C HIS A 285 18.04 -8.90 51.13
N SER A 286 19.36 -9.11 51.04
CA SER A 286 20.34 -8.69 52.06
C SER A 286 20.39 -7.18 52.33
N LEU A 287 20.17 -6.35 51.28
CA LEU A 287 20.21 -4.88 51.34
C LEU A 287 18.86 -4.18 51.09
N LEU A 288 17.73 -4.86 51.33
CA LEU A 288 16.40 -4.33 50.98
C LEU A 288 16.13 -2.94 51.58
N GLU A 289 16.31 -2.78 52.89
CA GLU A 289 15.99 -1.52 53.58
C GLU A 289 16.91 -0.37 53.16
N ASP A 290 18.18 -0.67 52.85
CA ASP A 290 19.13 0.33 52.39
C ASP A 290 18.80 0.80 50.97
N PHE A 291 18.45 -0.11 50.06
CA PHE A 291 18.01 0.26 48.71
C PHE A 291 16.67 1.00 48.73
N LEU A 292 15.74 0.66 49.62
CA LEU A 292 14.51 1.44 49.81
C LEU A 292 14.81 2.86 50.28
N LYS A 293 15.71 3.04 51.24
CA LYS A 293 16.15 4.37 51.70
C LYS A 293 16.84 5.17 50.58
N MET A 294 17.79 4.56 49.87
CA MET A 294 18.53 5.18 48.76
C MET A 294 17.61 5.60 47.62
N SER A 295 16.52 4.87 47.37
CA SER A 295 15.56 5.18 46.30
C SER A 295 14.70 6.42 46.58
N GLU A 296 14.60 6.85 47.85
CA GLU A 296 13.67 7.89 48.30
C GLU A 296 12.20 7.64 47.87
N LEU A 297 11.77 6.39 47.68
CA LEU A 297 10.43 6.08 47.17
C LEU A 297 9.30 6.61 48.07
N GLY A 298 9.54 6.69 49.38
CA GLY A 298 8.63 7.30 50.35
C GLY A 298 8.64 8.84 50.36
N ASN A 299 9.52 9.50 49.60
CA ASN A 299 9.62 10.95 49.56
C ASN A 299 8.68 11.56 48.49
N ASN A 300 7.61 12.20 48.95
CA ASN A 300 6.55 12.72 48.08
C ASN A 300 7.00 13.90 47.22
N ARG A 301 8.08 14.58 47.61
CA ARG A 301 8.66 15.69 46.85
C ARG A 301 9.48 15.21 45.66
N LYS A 302 9.84 13.92 45.62
CA LYS A 302 10.64 13.33 44.55
C LYS A 302 9.74 12.72 43.47
N PRO A 303 10.11 12.82 42.18
CA PRO A 303 9.39 12.16 41.10
C PRO A 303 9.37 10.64 41.27
N VAL A 304 8.17 10.07 41.42
CA VAL A 304 7.99 8.63 41.74
C VAL A 304 8.68 7.71 40.75
N LYS A 305 8.66 8.06 39.45
CA LYS A 305 9.29 7.27 38.39
C LYS A 305 10.80 7.13 38.58
N LEU A 306 11.48 8.21 39.01
CA LEU A 306 12.91 8.18 39.29
C LEU A 306 13.23 7.33 40.52
N CYS A 307 12.41 7.45 41.56
CA CYS A 307 12.54 6.63 42.77
C CYS A 307 12.37 5.14 42.48
N ILE A 308 11.34 4.76 41.73
CA ILE A 308 11.09 3.37 41.31
C ILE A 308 12.29 2.85 40.51
N THR A 309 12.75 3.62 39.52
CA THR A 309 13.89 3.24 38.68
C THR A 309 15.16 3.06 39.52
N SER A 310 15.40 3.95 40.47
CA SER A 310 16.54 3.87 41.40
C SER A 310 16.48 2.59 42.25
N PHE A 311 15.31 2.28 42.82
CA PHE A 311 15.11 1.05 43.59
C PHE A 311 15.31 -0.20 42.75
N GLU A 312 14.61 -0.33 41.63
CA GLU A 312 14.64 -1.51 40.76
C GLU A 312 16.02 -1.76 40.16
N ARG A 313 16.80 -0.70 39.90
CA ARG A 313 18.19 -0.83 39.42
C ARG A 313 19.15 -1.35 40.49
N ASN A 314 18.89 -1.06 41.75
CA ASN A 314 19.81 -1.39 42.84
C ASN A 314 19.45 -2.72 43.52
N ILE A 315 18.18 -3.06 43.64
CA ILE A 315 17.67 -4.29 44.33
C ILE A 315 18.09 -5.60 43.65
N VAL A 316 18.76 -5.53 42.50
CA VAL A 316 19.30 -6.70 41.80
C VAL A 316 20.71 -7.07 42.29
N PHE A 317 21.37 -6.22 43.07
CA PHE A 317 22.67 -6.50 43.69
C PHE A 317 22.48 -7.25 45.01
N ASP A 318 22.34 -8.58 44.90
CA ASP A 318 22.25 -9.49 46.04
C ASP A 318 23.19 -10.69 45.90
N THR A 319 23.42 -11.37 47.02
CA THR A 319 24.20 -12.61 47.05
C THR A 319 23.56 -13.67 46.15
N GLY A 320 24.37 -14.30 45.29
CA GLY A 320 23.95 -15.31 44.34
C GLY A 320 23.42 -14.77 43.01
N ASN A 321 23.28 -13.45 42.85
CA ASN A 321 22.93 -12.84 41.56
C ASN A 321 24.16 -12.66 40.66
N TYR A 322 23.91 -12.53 39.36
CA TYR A 322 24.93 -12.41 38.33
C TYR A 322 25.02 -10.98 37.80
N VAL A 323 26.24 -10.60 37.43
CA VAL A 323 26.58 -9.27 36.94
C VAL A 323 27.56 -9.40 35.77
N MET A 324 27.62 -8.39 34.92
CA MET A 324 28.54 -8.29 33.80
C MET A 324 29.37 -7.03 33.93
N HIS A 325 30.68 -7.19 33.91
CA HIS A 325 31.63 -6.09 33.82
C HIS A 325 32.16 -5.99 32.40
N ARG A 326 32.36 -4.77 31.89
CA ARG A 326 32.82 -4.50 30.52
C ARG A 326 34.10 -5.25 30.16
N ASN A 327 35.04 -5.37 31.11
CA ASN A 327 36.36 -5.97 30.87
C ASN A 327 36.55 -7.35 31.51
N TRP A 328 35.75 -7.71 32.51
CA TRP A 328 35.94 -8.97 33.27
C TRP A 328 34.86 -10.02 32.96
N GLY A 329 33.92 -9.70 32.06
CA GLY A 329 32.85 -10.58 31.67
C GLY A 329 31.83 -10.79 32.78
N VAL A 330 31.20 -11.96 32.78
CA VAL A 330 30.20 -12.35 33.77
C VAL A 330 30.87 -12.67 35.10
N GLY A 331 30.24 -12.23 36.19
CA GLY A 331 30.61 -12.59 37.55
C GLY A 331 29.40 -12.87 38.44
N LYS A 332 29.63 -13.61 39.51
CA LYS A 332 28.61 -13.98 40.52
C LYS A 332 28.91 -13.26 41.83
N ILE A 333 27.90 -12.60 42.40
CA ILE A 333 28.03 -11.98 43.72
C ILE A 333 28.06 -13.10 44.77
N THR A 334 29.17 -13.24 45.49
CA THR A 334 29.38 -14.34 46.44
C THR A 334 28.97 -13.96 47.86
N SER A 335 29.18 -12.70 48.24
CA SER A 335 28.82 -12.19 49.56
C SER A 335 28.75 -10.66 49.57
N ILE A 336 28.18 -10.12 50.65
CA ILE A 336 28.06 -8.69 50.93
C ILE A 336 28.71 -8.44 52.28
N SER A 337 29.39 -7.29 52.44
CA SER A 337 30.02 -6.92 53.71
C SER A 337 28.98 -6.80 54.83
N GLN A 338 29.39 -7.03 56.09
CA GLN A 338 28.50 -6.92 57.25
C GLN A 338 27.88 -5.53 57.41
N THR A 339 28.55 -4.50 56.90
CA THR A 339 28.09 -3.10 56.88
C THR A 339 27.21 -2.77 55.67
N GLY A 340 27.13 -3.66 54.68
CA GLY A 340 26.38 -3.45 53.43
C GLY A 340 27.03 -2.45 52.46
N ASP A 341 28.26 -2.02 52.71
CA ASP A 341 28.97 -1.01 51.92
C ASP A 341 29.68 -1.56 50.67
N SER A 342 29.90 -2.87 50.61
CA SER A 342 30.70 -3.54 49.58
C SER A 342 30.10 -4.90 49.22
N ILE A 343 30.23 -5.28 47.96
CA ILE A 343 29.96 -6.63 47.46
C ILE A 343 31.25 -7.32 47.04
N PHE A 344 31.26 -8.65 47.11
CA PHE A 344 32.32 -9.51 46.60
C PHE A 344 31.80 -10.26 45.39
N VAL A 345 32.56 -10.22 44.29
CA VAL A 345 32.16 -10.79 43.00
C VAL A 345 33.22 -11.73 42.46
N ASP A 346 32.80 -12.94 42.10
CA ASP A 346 33.62 -13.92 41.39
C ASP A 346 33.41 -13.77 39.88
N PHE A 347 34.38 -13.18 39.20
CA PHE A 347 34.50 -13.22 37.74
C PHE A 347 35.24 -14.49 37.29
N GLU A 348 35.33 -14.69 35.98
CA GLU A 348 36.03 -15.85 35.41
C GLU A 348 37.53 -15.83 35.76
N GLU A 349 38.20 -14.70 35.57
CA GLU A 349 39.64 -14.55 35.82
C GLU A 349 39.97 -13.89 37.18
N LYS A 350 38.97 -13.36 37.88
CA LYS A 350 39.14 -12.65 39.16
C LYS A 350 38.15 -13.14 40.20
N LYS A 351 38.64 -13.95 41.14
CA LYS A 351 37.85 -14.43 42.29
C LYS A 351 37.92 -13.44 43.46
N ASP A 352 36.86 -13.41 44.26
CA ASP A 352 36.67 -12.61 45.46
C ASP A 352 36.95 -11.12 45.28
N HIS A 353 36.53 -10.55 44.14
CA HIS A 353 36.82 -9.16 43.83
C HIS A 353 35.90 -8.22 44.61
N LYS A 354 36.46 -7.47 45.55
CA LYS A 354 35.74 -6.48 46.36
C LYS A 354 35.42 -5.21 45.58
N LEU A 355 34.15 -4.82 45.56
CA LEU A 355 33.66 -3.56 44.98
C LEU A 355 32.76 -2.85 46.00
N SER A 356 32.86 -1.52 46.11
CA SER A 356 31.85 -0.76 46.88
C SER A 356 30.50 -0.82 46.17
N ILE A 357 29.39 -0.68 46.90
CA ILE A 357 28.04 -0.65 46.30
C ILE A 357 27.93 0.42 45.22
N GLN A 358 28.50 1.61 45.44
CA GLN A 358 28.47 2.68 44.46
C GLN A 358 29.26 2.34 43.19
N MET A 359 30.41 1.67 43.33
CA MET A 359 31.19 1.18 42.19
C MET A 359 30.45 0.06 41.46
N ALA A 360 29.81 -0.85 42.18
CA ALA A 360 29.00 -1.91 41.60
C ALA A 360 27.87 -1.33 40.73
N ILE A 361 27.10 -0.38 41.24
CA ILE A 361 25.99 0.27 40.52
C ILE A 361 26.47 0.99 39.24
N THR A 362 27.68 1.53 39.24
CA THR A 362 28.20 2.34 38.12
C THR A 362 28.99 1.53 37.09
N SER A 363 29.59 0.41 37.48
CA SER A 363 30.49 -0.39 36.62
C SER A 363 29.94 -1.75 36.20
N LEU A 364 28.90 -2.25 36.88
CA LEU A 364 28.34 -3.58 36.63
C LEU A 364 26.94 -3.49 36.03
N LYS A 365 26.69 -4.32 35.02
CA LYS A 365 25.36 -4.57 34.46
C LYS A 365 24.77 -5.84 35.08
N PRO A 366 23.65 -5.78 35.81
CA PRO A 366 22.98 -6.96 36.34
C PRO A 366 22.53 -7.90 35.22
N LEU A 367 22.67 -9.22 35.41
CA LEU A 367 22.19 -10.25 34.50
C LEU A 367 21.18 -11.17 35.21
N LYS A 368 20.12 -11.56 34.50
CA LYS A 368 19.15 -12.56 34.99
C LYS A 368 19.81 -13.95 35.02
N LYS A 369 19.36 -14.84 35.90
CA LYS A 369 19.93 -16.20 36.04
C LYS A 369 19.80 -17.04 34.74
N ASP A 370 18.72 -16.83 34.00
CA ASP A 370 18.43 -17.49 32.73
C ASP A 370 19.10 -16.81 31.52
N HIS A 371 19.82 -15.70 31.73
CA HIS A 371 20.53 -15.00 30.66
C HIS A 371 21.59 -15.90 30.02
N ILE A 372 21.70 -15.88 28.69
CA ILE A 372 22.56 -16.79 27.92
C ILE A 372 24.04 -16.74 28.36
N TRP A 373 24.56 -15.55 28.64
CA TRP A 373 25.90 -15.37 29.19
C TRP A 373 26.10 -15.89 30.61
N VAL A 374 25.06 -15.90 31.44
CA VAL A 374 25.11 -16.54 32.77
C VAL A 374 25.18 -18.05 32.61
N ARG A 375 24.33 -18.63 31.75
CA ARG A 375 24.40 -20.06 31.42
C ARG A 375 25.75 -20.45 30.83
N HIS A 376 26.31 -19.61 29.95
CA HIS A 376 27.65 -19.83 29.42
C HIS A 376 28.72 -19.75 30.50
N TYR A 377 28.59 -18.85 31.49
CA TYR A 377 29.49 -18.79 32.64
C TYR A 377 29.39 -20.04 33.53
N GLU A 378 28.20 -20.58 33.74
CA GLU A 378 27.99 -21.79 34.54
C GLU A 378 28.37 -23.09 33.80
N ASN A 379 28.02 -23.22 32.52
CA ASN A 379 28.26 -24.39 31.71
C ASN A 379 28.52 -24.03 30.23
N LYS A 380 29.78 -23.81 29.89
CA LYS A 380 30.20 -23.41 28.52
C LYS A 380 29.86 -24.44 27.46
N GLU A 381 29.98 -25.73 27.77
CA GLU A 381 29.82 -26.79 26.79
C GLU A 381 28.35 -26.93 26.35
N GLU A 382 27.42 -26.80 27.30
CA GLU A 382 25.98 -26.88 27.02
C GLU A 382 25.49 -25.78 26.07
N VAL A 383 25.93 -24.53 26.30
CA VAL A 383 25.53 -23.40 25.42
C VAL A 383 26.18 -23.53 24.04
N LYS A 384 27.41 -24.06 23.94
CA LYS A 384 28.07 -24.33 22.66
C LYS A 384 27.40 -25.47 21.88
N ALA A 385 26.96 -26.52 22.57
CA ALA A 385 26.16 -27.58 21.97
C ALA A 385 24.83 -27.04 21.46
N LEU A 386 24.14 -26.22 22.27
CA LEU A 386 22.89 -25.57 21.88
C LEU A 386 23.03 -24.72 20.61
N PHE A 387 24.10 -23.93 20.52
CA PHE A 387 24.43 -23.13 19.34
C PHE A 387 24.61 -23.98 18.07
N SER A 388 25.17 -25.18 18.21
CA SER A 388 25.52 -26.06 17.08
C SER A 388 24.37 -26.97 16.66
N ASP A 389 23.65 -27.52 17.63
CA ASP A 389 22.69 -28.61 17.44
C ASP A 389 21.24 -28.12 17.35
N ASN A 390 20.89 -27.02 18.04
CA ASN A 390 19.54 -26.46 18.05
C ASN A 390 19.54 -24.92 18.00
N LEU A 391 19.73 -24.42 16.78
CA LEU A 391 19.83 -22.98 16.51
C LEU A 391 18.55 -22.19 16.86
N GLY A 392 17.36 -22.80 16.74
CA GLY A 392 16.09 -22.14 17.07
C GLY A 392 15.95 -21.87 18.57
N GLU A 393 16.27 -22.86 19.39
CA GLU A 393 16.28 -22.73 20.85
C GLU A 393 17.40 -21.78 21.32
N PHE A 394 18.58 -21.83 20.70
CA PHE A 394 19.65 -20.87 20.95
C PHE A 394 19.19 -19.42 20.70
N LEU A 395 18.57 -19.16 19.54
CA LEU A 395 18.06 -17.82 19.18
C LEU A 395 16.97 -17.36 20.15
N THR A 396 16.10 -18.26 20.59
CA THR A 396 15.08 -17.96 21.61
C THR A 396 15.71 -17.48 22.90
N GLN A 397 16.69 -18.22 23.44
CA GLN A 397 17.36 -17.86 24.68
C GLN A 397 18.19 -16.58 24.55
N LEU A 398 18.84 -16.39 23.40
CA LEU A 398 19.56 -15.16 23.09
C LEU A 398 18.59 -13.96 23.11
N LEU A 399 17.48 -14.04 22.38
CA LEU A 399 16.52 -12.93 22.32
C LEU A 399 15.89 -12.65 23.69
N LYS A 400 15.50 -13.68 24.47
CA LYS A 400 14.98 -13.52 25.84
C LYS A 400 15.98 -12.80 26.76
N SER A 401 17.27 -13.01 26.54
CA SER A 401 18.34 -12.36 27.29
C SER A 401 18.46 -10.85 27.00
N TYR A 402 18.03 -10.42 25.81
CA TYR A 402 18.07 -9.03 25.34
C TYR A 402 16.65 -8.43 25.21
N ASP A 403 15.78 -8.70 26.19
CA ASP A 403 14.40 -8.16 26.24
C ASP A 403 13.55 -8.51 25.00
N ASN A 404 13.66 -9.77 24.58
CA ASN A 404 12.95 -10.39 23.46
C ASN A 404 13.24 -9.75 22.09
N LYS A 405 14.24 -8.88 21.94
CA LYS A 405 14.56 -8.28 20.65
C LYS A 405 16.03 -7.92 20.53
N MET A 406 16.56 -7.98 19.32
CA MET A 406 17.97 -7.66 19.10
C MET A 406 18.19 -7.17 17.68
N LEU A 407 19.04 -6.15 17.51
CA LEU A 407 19.48 -5.75 16.18
C LEU A 407 20.41 -6.81 15.61
N VAL A 408 20.34 -7.02 14.29
CA VAL A 408 21.21 -7.97 13.59
C VAL A 408 22.69 -7.60 13.79
N ALA A 409 22.99 -6.30 13.86
CA ALA A 409 24.34 -5.81 14.15
C ALA A 409 24.81 -6.15 15.57
N ASP A 410 23.96 -5.98 16.57
CA ASP A 410 24.29 -6.30 17.97
C ASP A 410 24.45 -7.81 18.14
N MET A 411 23.60 -8.60 17.50
CA MET A 411 23.71 -10.06 17.47
C MET A 411 25.05 -10.50 16.88
N LYS A 412 25.49 -9.86 15.80
CA LYS A 412 26.80 -10.11 15.21
C LYS A 412 27.93 -9.83 16.20
N ASN A 413 27.86 -8.69 16.91
CA ASN A 413 28.90 -8.30 17.87
C ASN A 413 28.99 -9.25 19.07
N GLU A 414 27.85 -9.76 19.55
CA GLU A 414 27.80 -10.67 20.70
C GLU A 414 28.27 -12.10 20.35
N LEU A 415 28.03 -12.56 19.11
CA LEU A 415 28.35 -13.94 18.73
C LEU A 415 29.76 -14.11 18.17
N ILE A 416 30.34 -13.06 17.59
CA ILE A 416 31.70 -13.11 17.06
C ILE A 416 32.73 -13.19 18.19
N GLY A 417 33.71 -14.08 18.03
CA GLY A 417 34.80 -14.29 18.99
C GLY A 417 34.50 -15.38 20.01
N VAL A 418 33.22 -15.64 20.32
CA VAL A 418 32.81 -16.72 21.24
C VAL A 418 32.26 -17.93 20.49
N PHE A 419 31.30 -17.72 19.58
CA PHE A 419 30.62 -18.79 18.85
C PHE A 419 30.98 -18.84 17.36
N LEU A 420 31.31 -17.69 16.76
CA LEU A 420 31.60 -17.57 15.33
C LEU A 420 32.88 -16.77 15.06
N LYS A 421 33.52 -17.08 13.93
CA LYS A 421 34.49 -16.18 13.30
C LYS A 421 33.74 -15.17 12.42
N ALA A 422 34.35 -14.00 12.19
CA ALA A 422 33.71 -12.92 11.44
C ALA A 422 33.31 -13.33 10.01
N ASP A 423 34.14 -14.13 9.34
CA ASP A 423 33.94 -14.56 7.95
C ASP A 423 32.77 -15.54 7.78
N ASP A 424 32.43 -16.29 8.84
CA ASP A 424 31.35 -17.29 8.82
C ASP A 424 29.96 -16.66 8.99
N TRP A 425 29.88 -15.37 9.32
CA TRP A 425 28.63 -14.67 9.61
C TRP A 425 27.59 -14.80 8.49
N SER A 426 27.97 -14.56 7.23
CA SER A 426 27.04 -14.58 6.10
C SER A 426 26.40 -15.95 5.91
N LYS A 427 27.18 -17.02 6.09
CA LYS A 427 26.72 -18.41 5.98
C LYS A 427 25.82 -18.80 7.15
N TRP A 428 26.17 -18.38 8.37
CA TRP A 428 25.36 -18.62 9.56
C TRP A 428 24.03 -17.85 9.50
N TRP A 429 24.05 -16.58 9.10
CA TRP A 429 22.86 -15.74 8.97
C TRP A 429 21.85 -16.28 7.95
N ALA A 430 22.32 -16.90 6.87
CA ALA A 430 21.46 -17.60 5.91
C ALA A 430 20.68 -18.76 6.57
N LYS A 431 21.32 -19.52 7.48
CA LYS A 431 20.64 -20.57 8.26
C LYS A 431 19.60 -19.97 9.23
N VAL A 432 19.94 -18.88 9.91
CA VAL A 432 19.01 -18.18 10.80
C VAL A 432 17.75 -17.72 10.06
N LYS A 433 17.88 -17.13 8.87
CA LYS A 433 16.71 -16.76 8.05
C LYS A 433 15.79 -17.93 7.72
N SER A 434 16.33 -19.15 7.59
CA SER A 434 15.52 -20.35 7.41
C SER A 434 14.80 -20.78 8.69
N VAL A 435 15.40 -20.55 9.86
CA VAL A 435 14.78 -20.82 11.17
C VAL A 435 13.66 -19.82 11.44
N LEU A 436 13.88 -18.53 11.19
CA LEU A 436 12.88 -17.46 11.34
C LEU A 436 11.61 -17.66 10.49
N LYS A 437 11.69 -18.46 9.41
CA LYS A 437 10.53 -18.82 8.59
C LYS A 437 9.73 -20.00 9.13
N LYS A 438 10.33 -20.83 9.98
CA LYS A 438 9.74 -22.08 10.49
C LYS A 438 9.23 -21.94 11.93
N GLU A 439 9.92 -21.14 12.74
CA GLU A 439 9.59 -20.93 14.15
C GLU A 439 8.53 -19.84 14.31
N ALA A 440 7.35 -20.19 14.81
CA ALA A 440 6.23 -19.25 14.94
C ALA A 440 6.46 -18.14 15.98
N ASN A 441 7.39 -18.34 16.91
CA ASN A 441 7.66 -17.42 18.01
C ASN A 441 8.84 -16.47 17.74
N ILE A 442 9.55 -16.59 16.60
CA ILE A 442 10.70 -15.74 16.27
C ILE A 442 10.57 -15.18 14.86
N GLY A 443 10.63 -13.86 14.72
CA GLY A 443 10.47 -13.20 13.43
C GLY A 443 11.28 -11.91 13.29
N MET A 444 11.21 -11.33 12.10
CA MET A 444 11.76 -9.98 11.84
C MET A 444 10.72 -8.94 12.23
N ASN A 445 11.14 -7.83 12.85
CA ASN A 445 10.23 -6.74 13.20
C ASN A 445 9.63 -6.09 11.92
N PRO A 446 8.29 -6.05 11.75
CA PRO A 446 7.65 -5.46 10.57
C PRO A 446 7.98 -3.97 10.37
N LYS A 447 8.20 -3.24 11.46
CA LYS A 447 8.51 -1.80 11.45
C LYS A 447 10.00 -1.51 11.26
N LYS A 448 10.88 -2.47 11.56
CA LYS A 448 12.34 -2.29 11.57
C LYS A 448 13.04 -3.52 11.03
N LYS A 449 13.38 -3.48 9.74
CA LYS A 449 13.87 -4.65 8.97
C LYS A 449 15.16 -5.31 9.50
N ASP A 450 15.94 -4.61 10.34
CA ASP A 450 17.21 -5.11 10.90
C ASP A 450 17.10 -5.50 12.38
N GLU A 451 15.89 -5.81 12.85
CA GLU A 451 15.62 -6.22 14.22
C GLU A 451 14.91 -7.58 14.24
N VAL A 452 15.46 -8.52 15.01
CA VAL A 452 14.86 -9.83 15.27
C VAL A 452 14.11 -9.76 16.59
N VAL A 453 12.91 -10.34 16.64
CA VAL A 453 12.02 -10.28 17.80
C VAL A 453 11.53 -11.68 18.14
N TYR A 454 11.52 -11.99 19.43
CA TYR A 454 10.85 -13.14 20.02
C TYR A 454 9.49 -12.71 20.56
N HIS A 455 8.46 -13.50 20.28
CA HIS A 455 7.11 -13.30 20.76
C HIS A 455 6.72 -14.43 21.70
N GLU A 456 6.24 -14.09 22.90
CA GLU A 456 5.80 -15.09 23.89
C GLU A 456 4.60 -15.92 23.41
N LYS A 457 3.76 -15.32 22.57
CA LYS A 457 2.73 -16.02 21.79
C LYS A 457 3.14 -16.00 20.32
N PRO A 458 2.94 -17.11 19.59
CA PRO A 458 3.21 -17.13 18.16
C PRO A 458 2.39 -16.03 17.48
N ILE A 459 3.06 -15.15 16.74
CA ILE A 459 2.35 -14.22 15.85
C ILE A 459 2.06 -15.01 14.59
N THR A 460 0.78 -15.16 14.27
CA THR A 460 0.39 -15.89 13.05
C THR A 460 0.82 -15.12 11.80
N HIS A 461 0.97 -15.80 10.68
CA HIS A 461 1.22 -15.14 9.38
C HIS A 461 0.13 -14.08 9.10
N SER A 462 -1.12 -14.43 9.42
CA SER A 462 -2.27 -13.52 9.40
C SER A 462 -2.06 -12.23 10.21
N GLU A 463 -1.62 -12.33 11.47
CA GLU A 463 -1.35 -11.16 12.31
C GLU A 463 -0.21 -10.29 11.75
N THR A 464 0.82 -10.93 11.20
CA THR A 464 1.97 -10.23 10.58
C THR A 464 1.51 -9.42 9.37
N LEU A 465 0.72 -10.02 8.47
CA LEU A 465 0.17 -9.35 7.30
C LEU A 465 -0.74 -8.18 7.71
N THR A 466 -1.61 -8.40 8.70
CA THR A 466 -2.51 -7.37 9.23
C THR A 466 -1.73 -6.18 9.80
N GLN A 467 -0.66 -6.42 10.55
CA GLN A 467 0.19 -5.36 11.10
C GLN A 467 0.95 -4.60 10.00
N LYS A 468 1.51 -5.30 9.00
CA LYS A 468 2.16 -4.66 7.83
C LYS A 468 1.16 -3.75 7.11
N PHE A 469 -0.06 -4.23 6.91
CA PHE A 469 -1.13 -3.50 6.24
C PHE A 469 -1.50 -2.22 6.99
N GLN A 470 -1.71 -2.32 8.31
CA GLN A 470 -2.04 -1.17 9.16
C GLN A 470 -0.90 -0.15 9.27
N ALA A 471 0.35 -0.60 9.21
CA ALA A 471 1.52 0.28 9.26
C ALA A 471 1.79 1.02 7.95
N SER A 472 1.30 0.52 6.81
CA SER A 472 1.45 1.18 5.51
C SER A 472 0.45 2.32 5.35
N ALA A 473 0.91 3.50 4.93
CA ALA A 473 0.04 4.60 4.50
C ALA A 473 -0.29 4.56 3.00
N ASP A 474 0.48 3.78 2.24
CA ASP A 474 0.44 3.68 0.78
C ASP A 474 -0.59 2.63 0.35
N THR A 475 -1.55 3.03 -0.48
CA THR A 475 -2.67 2.20 -0.95
C THR A 475 -2.22 1.06 -1.86
N ASN A 476 -1.18 1.27 -2.69
CA ASN A 476 -0.67 0.22 -3.56
C ASN A 476 0.04 -0.86 -2.74
N LYS A 477 0.85 -0.46 -1.76
CA LYS A 477 1.48 -1.41 -0.81
C LYS A 477 0.47 -2.18 0.02
N LYS A 478 -0.62 -1.53 0.45
CA LYS A 478 -1.73 -2.19 1.14
C LYS A 478 -2.35 -3.29 0.28
N LEU A 479 -2.61 -2.98 -1.00
CA LEU A 479 -3.14 -3.94 -1.96
C LEU A 479 -2.16 -5.09 -2.22
N GLU A 480 -0.85 -4.82 -2.29
CA GLU A 480 0.15 -5.89 -2.40
C GLU A 480 0.14 -6.82 -1.19
N ILE A 481 0.06 -6.29 0.03
CA ILE A 481 0.00 -7.08 1.26
C ILE A 481 -1.29 -7.92 1.31
N ALA A 482 -2.41 -7.35 0.88
CA ALA A 482 -3.68 -8.08 0.82
C ALA A 482 -3.64 -9.18 -0.25
N MET A 483 -3.02 -8.92 -1.41
CA MET A 483 -2.82 -9.94 -2.46
C MET A 483 -1.78 -11.00 -2.07
N GLU A 484 -0.81 -10.69 -1.21
CA GLU A 484 0.07 -11.69 -0.58
C GLU A 484 -0.77 -12.66 0.27
N ALA A 485 -1.71 -12.12 1.06
CA ALA A 485 -2.62 -12.94 1.86
C ALA A 485 -3.51 -13.87 1.00
N VAL A 486 -4.01 -13.38 -0.14
CA VAL A 486 -4.80 -14.20 -1.08
C VAL A 486 -3.97 -15.34 -1.66
N ARG A 487 -2.67 -15.13 -1.91
CA ARG A 487 -1.76 -16.20 -2.39
C ARG A 487 -1.45 -17.23 -1.31
N ASP A 488 -1.35 -16.77 -0.06
CA ASP A 488 -1.07 -17.59 1.13
C ASP A 488 -2.38 -17.95 1.87
N ALA A 489 -3.46 -18.23 1.12
CA ALA A 489 -4.82 -18.31 1.63
C ALA A 489 -5.00 -19.21 2.86
N ASP A 490 -4.34 -20.37 2.88
CA ASP A 490 -4.42 -21.35 3.96
C ASP A 490 -3.85 -20.82 5.29
N GLU A 491 -2.80 -20.00 5.23
CA GLU A 491 -2.08 -19.47 6.40
C GLU A 491 -2.55 -18.04 6.79
N ALA A 492 -3.28 -17.39 5.88
CA ALA A 492 -3.70 -15.99 5.99
C ALA A 492 -5.23 -15.79 6.20
N SER A 493 -5.99 -16.86 6.46
CA SER A 493 -7.46 -16.80 6.54
C SER A 493 -8.02 -15.74 7.51
N GLU A 494 -7.39 -15.56 8.68
CA GLU A 494 -7.83 -14.54 9.66
C GLU A 494 -7.55 -13.10 9.18
N ALA A 495 -6.45 -12.90 8.46
CA ALA A 495 -6.16 -11.61 7.83
C ALA A 495 -7.10 -11.33 6.66
N GLY A 496 -7.54 -12.39 5.96
CA GLY A 496 -8.54 -12.33 4.90
C GLY A 496 -9.79 -11.57 5.35
N GLU A 497 -10.40 -11.96 6.48
CA GLU A 497 -11.59 -11.28 7.04
C GLU A 497 -11.36 -9.76 7.27
N PHE A 498 -10.19 -9.41 7.80
CA PHE A 498 -9.81 -8.01 8.04
C PHE A 498 -9.67 -7.22 6.73
N PHE A 499 -8.98 -7.78 5.73
CA PHE A 499 -8.78 -7.11 4.43
C PHE A 499 -10.08 -7.01 3.63
N ILE A 500 -10.92 -8.05 3.65
CA ILE A 500 -12.24 -8.05 3.01
C ILE A 500 -13.08 -6.91 3.59
N THR A 501 -13.10 -6.75 4.91
CA THR A 501 -13.84 -5.64 5.55
C THR A 501 -13.35 -4.28 5.05
N HIS A 502 -12.04 -4.08 4.97
CA HIS A 502 -11.46 -2.83 4.48
C HIS A 502 -11.82 -2.56 3.01
N TYR A 503 -11.64 -3.55 2.13
CA TYR A 503 -11.93 -3.36 0.71
C TYR A 503 -13.42 -3.27 0.40
N ASN A 504 -14.29 -3.89 1.20
CA ASN A 504 -15.74 -3.63 1.16
C ASN A 504 -16.08 -2.16 1.47
N GLU A 505 -15.29 -1.46 2.29
CA GLU A 505 -15.47 -0.01 2.52
C GLU A 505 -14.92 0.82 1.35
N GLU A 506 -13.74 0.46 0.82
CA GLU A 506 -13.13 1.14 -0.33
C GLU A 506 -13.95 0.96 -1.63
N GLU A 507 -14.76 -0.09 -1.74
CA GLU A 507 -15.72 -0.29 -2.84
C GLU A 507 -16.79 0.81 -2.91
N SER A 508 -17.00 1.55 -1.82
CA SER A 508 -17.88 2.72 -1.74
C SER A 508 -17.13 4.06 -1.88
N ALA A 509 -15.83 4.03 -2.16
CA ALA A 509 -15.03 5.24 -2.31
C ALA A 509 -15.46 6.07 -3.53
N LYS A 510 -15.29 7.40 -3.46
CA LYS A 510 -15.55 8.31 -4.59
C LYS A 510 -14.51 8.18 -5.70
N ASP A 511 -13.31 7.73 -5.36
CA ASP A 511 -12.19 7.57 -6.30
C ASP A 511 -12.35 6.28 -7.14
N PRO A 512 -12.50 6.38 -8.47
CA PRO A 512 -12.67 5.23 -9.35
C PRO A 512 -11.54 4.20 -9.25
N VAL A 513 -10.30 4.63 -9.00
CA VAL A 513 -9.13 3.73 -8.92
C VAL A 513 -9.25 2.82 -7.71
N ARG A 514 -9.53 3.40 -6.53
CA ARG A 514 -9.71 2.66 -5.29
C ARG A 514 -10.90 1.72 -5.38
N ARG A 515 -11.98 2.22 -5.98
CA ARG A 515 -13.23 1.50 -6.13
C ARG A 515 -13.09 0.25 -7.02
N ILE A 516 -12.45 0.38 -8.18
CA ILE A 516 -12.16 -0.75 -9.09
C ILE A 516 -11.13 -1.70 -8.47
N SER A 517 -10.09 -1.18 -7.81
CA SER A 517 -9.08 -2.02 -7.13
C SER A 517 -9.70 -2.85 -6.02
N ALA A 518 -10.62 -2.27 -5.25
CA ALA A 518 -11.35 -2.96 -4.20
C ALA A 518 -12.25 -4.06 -4.76
N TYR A 519 -13.01 -3.78 -5.82
CA TYR A 519 -13.84 -4.77 -6.49
C TYR A 519 -13.02 -5.98 -6.96
N LEU A 520 -11.92 -5.73 -7.67
CA LEU A 520 -11.06 -6.77 -8.23
C LEU A 520 -10.33 -7.57 -7.15
N TYR A 521 -9.92 -6.91 -6.06
CA TYR A 521 -9.39 -7.61 -4.89
C TYR A 521 -10.43 -8.57 -4.28
N LEU A 522 -11.67 -8.09 -4.08
CA LEU A 522 -12.74 -8.90 -3.50
C LEU A 522 -13.10 -10.10 -4.38
N GLU A 523 -13.04 -9.94 -5.71
CA GLU A 523 -13.22 -11.04 -6.65
C GLU A 523 -12.15 -12.13 -6.50
N GLU A 524 -10.87 -11.72 -6.42
CA GLU A 524 -9.76 -12.67 -6.22
C GLU A 524 -9.77 -13.29 -4.80
N ALA A 525 -10.10 -12.51 -3.79
CA ALA A 525 -10.24 -12.99 -2.41
C ALA A 525 -11.39 -14.01 -2.29
N GLY A 526 -12.51 -13.80 -2.99
CA GLY A 526 -13.63 -14.75 -3.01
C GLY A 526 -13.29 -16.09 -3.70
N LYS A 527 -12.34 -16.09 -4.65
CA LYS A 527 -11.80 -17.33 -5.24
C LYS A 527 -10.93 -18.11 -4.24
N ALA A 528 -10.15 -17.40 -3.42
CA ALA A 528 -9.25 -18.00 -2.43
C ALA A 528 -9.96 -18.44 -1.14
N TRP A 529 -10.96 -17.67 -0.69
CA TRP A 529 -11.74 -17.94 0.52
C TRP A 529 -13.23 -17.94 0.18
N PRO A 530 -13.83 -19.08 -0.20
CA PRO A 530 -15.26 -19.13 -0.52
C PRO A 530 -16.10 -19.19 0.76
N THR A 531 -16.66 -18.06 1.23
CA THR A 531 -17.73 -18.05 2.25
C THR A 531 -18.94 -17.19 1.83
N GLU A 532 -20.02 -17.18 2.61
CA GLU A 532 -21.24 -16.39 2.33
C GLU A 532 -21.09 -14.88 2.68
N GLU A 533 -20.00 -14.46 3.33
CA GLU A 533 -19.77 -13.06 3.73
C GLU A 533 -19.25 -12.15 2.59
N PHE A 534 -19.16 -12.70 1.37
CA PHE A 534 -18.51 -12.10 0.21
C PHE A 534 -19.48 -11.34 -0.72
N SER A 535 -20.37 -10.53 -0.15
CA SER A 535 -21.25 -9.70 -0.98
C SER A 535 -20.49 -8.45 -1.47
N HIS A 536 -20.24 -8.37 -2.77
CA HIS A 536 -19.91 -7.10 -3.43
C HIS A 536 -20.96 -6.04 -3.08
N LYS A 537 -20.54 -4.85 -2.68
CA LYS A 537 -21.45 -3.71 -2.52
C LYS A 537 -21.81 -3.09 -3.85
N ILE A 538 -20.89 -3.11 -4.82
CA ILE A 538 -21.20 -2.69 -6.19
C ILE A 538 -22.00 -3.81 -6.85
N ARG A 539 -23.22 -3.49 -7.27
CA ARG A 539 -24.02 -4.41 -8.08
C ARG A 539 -23.44 -4.45 -9.49
N GLU A 540 -23.50 -5.61 -10.15
CA GLU A 540 -23.02 -5.81 -11.52
C GLU A 540 -23.49 -4.72 -12.53
N PRO A 541 -24.75 -4.22 -12.48
CA PRO A 541 -25.18 -3.13 -13.38
C PRO A 541 -24.45 -1.79 -13.14
N GLU A 542 -24.08 -1.49 -11.89
CA GLU A 542 -23.37 -0.27 -11.54
C GLU A 542 -21.91 -0.35 -11.97
N LEU A 543 -21.26 -1.49 -11.77
CA LEU A 543 -19.91 -1.74 -12.29
C LEU A 543 -19.88 -1.60 -13.81
N LYS A 544 -20.84 -2.22 -14.49
CA LYS A 544 -20.99 -2.12 -15.94
C LYS A 544 -21.11 -0.66 -16.39
N ALA A 545 -21.91 0.16 -15.70
CA ALA A 545 -22.04 1.58 -16.02
C ALA A 545 -20.73 2.37 -15.81
N ILE A 546 -19.96 2.06 -14.76
CA ILE A 546 -18.64 2.69 -14.53
C ILE A 546 -17.70 2.37 -15.69
N ILE A 547 -17.58 1.08 -16.03
CA ILE A 547 -16.68 0.64 -17.10
C ILE A 547 -17.12 1.22 -18.44
N GLN A 548 -18.41 1.22 -18.77
CA GLN A 548 -18.93 1.76 -20.02
C GLN A 548 -18.68 3.26 -20.23
N ASN A 549 -18.58 4.02 -19.14
CA ASN A 549 -18.41 5.48 -19.19
C ASN A 549 -16.93 5.91 -19.17
N LEU A 550 -15.98 4.98 -19.08
CA LEU A 550 -14.56 5.33 -19.13
C LEU A 550 -14.17 5.82 -20.53
N SER A 551 -13.47 6.95 -20.61
CA SER A 551 -12.81 7.31 -21.87
C SER A 551 -11.57 6.43 -22.09
N LYS A 552 -11.08 6.32 -23.33
CA LYS A 552 -9.82 5.63 -23.63
C LYS A 552 -8.66 6.19 -22.79
N GLU A 553 -8.54 7.50 -22.66
CA GLU A 553 -7.47 8.13 -21.88
C GLU A 553 -7.58 7.78 -20.39
N ASP A 554 -8.78 7.79 -19.84
CA ASP A 554 -9.01 7.52 -18.43
C ASP A 554 -8.79 6.04 -18.10
N ALA A 555 -9.17 5.13 -18.99
CA ALA A 555 -8.89 3.70 -18.84
C ALA A 555 -7.37 3.41 -18.84
N LEU A 556 -6.60 4.08 -19.71
CA LEU A 556 -5.13 3.94 -19.75
C LEU A 556 -4.47 4.58 -18.51
N LYS A 557 -4.95 5.74 -18.05
CA LYS A 557 -4.48 6.36 -16.80
C LYS A 557 -4.75 5.46 -15.60
N LEU A 558 -5.95 4.86 -15.55
CA LEU A 558 -6.33 3.95 -14.48
C LEU A 558 -5.48 2.67 -14.50
N SER A 559 -5.30 2.02 -15.64
CA SER A 559 -4.40 0.87 -15.76
C SER A 559 -2.96 1.18 -15.32
N LYS A 560 -2.43 2.36 -15.63
CA LYS A 560 -1.10 2.78 -15.15
C LYS A 560 -1.02 2.93 -13.64
N SER A 561 -2.11 3.35 -12.98
CA SER A 561 -2.17 3.51 -11.52
C SER A 561 -2.27 2.19 -10.74
N LEU A 562 -2.77 1.13 -11.40
CA LEU A 562 -2.84 -0.21 -10.82
C LEU A 562 -1.45 -0.86 -10.86
N GLU A 563 -0.72 -0.97 -9.76
CA GLU A 563 0.63 -1.59 -9.81
C GLU A 563 0.59 -3.12 -9.78
N ASN A 564 -0.43 -3.70 -9.14
CA ASN A 564 -0.55 -5.15 -8.96
C ASN A 564 -0.91 -5.87 -10.28
N THR A 565 -0.16 -6.91 -10.61
CA THR A 565 -0.27 -7.65 -11.88
C THR A 565 -1.60 -8.40 -12.02
N ASP A 566 -2.13 -8.99 -10.95
CA ASP A 566 -3.35 -9.80 -10.99
C ASP A 566 -4.59 -8.90 -11.08
N ILE A 567 -4.58 -7.79 -10.34
CA ILE A 567 -5.60 -6.74 -10.45
C ILE A 567 -5.61 -6.12 -11.86
N LYS A 568 -4.43 -5.87 -12.47
CA LYS A 568 -4.37 -5.42 -13.87
C LYS A 568 -5.00 -6.41 -14.85
N LYS A 569 -4.89 -7.72 -14.63
CA LYS A 569 -5.55 -8.73 -15.49
C LYS A 569 -7.06 -8.63 -15.35
N GLY A 570 -7.58 -8.64 -14.12
CA GLY A 570 -9.02 -8.51 -13.88
C GLY A 570 -9.60 -7.22 -14.46
N PHE A 571 -8.89 -6.08 -14.37
CA PHE A 571 -9.31 -4.84 -15.01
C PHE A 571 -9.45 -4.96 -16.54
N LYS A 572 -8.53 -5.67 -17.19
CA LYS A 572 -8.58 -5.92 -18.65
C LYS A 572 -9.77 -6.79 -19.02
N ASP A 573 -10.09 -7.79 -18.19
CA ASP A 573 -11.24 -8.67 -18.41
C ASP A 573 -12.56 -7.90 -18.22
N LEU A 574 -12.64 -6.97 -17.27
CA LEU A 574 -13.77 -6.04 -17.13
C LEU A 574 -13.94 -5.14 -18.36
N ILE A 575 -12.86 -4.55 -18.87
CA ILE A 575 -12.89 -3.73 -20.09
C ILE A 575 -13.38 -4.56 -21.28
N ARG A 576 -12.81 -5.76 -21.48
CA ARG A 576 -13.20 -6.68 -22.56
C ARG A 576 -14.69 -7.02 -22.52
N THR A 577 -15.22 -7.26 -21.32
CA THR A 577 -16.60 -7.74 -21.13
C THR A 577 -17.65 -6.64 -21.25
N HIS A 578 -17.35 -5.44 -20.74
CA HIS A 578 -18.37 -4.41 -20.54
C HIS A 578 -18.20 -3.15 -21.37
N HIS A 579 -16.99 -2.84 -21.85
CA HIS A 579 -16.71 -1.56 -22.51
C HIS A 579 -17.07 -1.57 -24.01
N PRO A 580 -17.81 -0.59 -24.54
CA PRO A 580 -18.19 -0.56 -25.96
C PRO A 580 -16.98 -0.44 -26.92
N GLU A 581 -15.98 0.38 -26.56
CA GLU A 581 -14.70 0.49 -27.30
C GLU A 581 -13.57 -0.40 -26.74
N ALA A 582 -13.90 -1.58 -26.20
CA ALA A 582 -12.92 -2.45 -25.54
C ALA A 582 -11.64 -2.68 -26.37
N ILE A 583 -11.78 -2.95 -27.67
CA ILE A 583 -10.67 -3.25 -28.58
C ILE A 583 -9.65 -2.09 -28.61
N ASN A 584 -10.11 -0.85 -28.78
CA ASN A 584 -9.26 0.34 -28.86
C ASN A 584 -8.48 0.59 -27.55
N ILE A 585 -9.12 0.29 -26.42
CA ILE A 585 -8.50 0.41 -25.09
C ILE A 585 -7.47 -0.70 -24.90
N LEU A 586 -7.84 -1.95 -25.18
CA LEU A 586 -6.97 -3.12 -25.05
C LEU A 586 -5.70 -2.98 -25.92
N ILE A 587 -5.80 -2.48 -27.15
CA ILE A 587 -4.63 -2.15 -27.99
C ILE A 587 -3.76 -1.09 -27.31
N GLY A 588 -4.38 -0.04 -26.76
CA GLY A 588 -3.64 0.98 -26.01
C GLY A 588 -2.87 0.40 -24.82
N LEU A 589 -3.45 -0.57 -24.12
CA LEU A 589 -2.81 -1.27 -22.99
C LEU A 589 -1.61 -2.12 -23.41
N LEU A 590 -1.51 -2.56 -24.67
CA LEU A 590 -0.34 -3.29 -25.17
C LEU A 590 0.94 -2.45 -25.21
N PHE A 591 0.83 -1.11 -25.16
CA PHE A 591 1.97 -0.19 -25.08
C PHE A 591 2.44 0.07 -23.65
N GLU A 592 1.78 -0.48 -22.63
CA GLU A 592 2.18 -0.30 -21.23
C GLU A 592 3.39 -1.16 -20.84
N VAL A 593 4.17 -0.65 -19.87
CA VAL A 593 5.32 -1.32 -19.26
C VAL A 593 5.05 -1.45 -17.75
N PRO A 594 5.36 -2.60 -17.12
CA PRO A 594 6.03 -3.79 -17.66
C PRO A 594 5.12 -4.69 -18.51
N VAL A 595 5.68 -5.30 -19.56
CA VAL A 595 4.97 -6.09 -20.58
C VAL A 595 4.33 -7.41 -20.09
N LYS A 596 4.50 -7.76 -18.81
CA LYS A 596 4.01 -9.04 -18.25
C LYS A 596 2.51 -9.25 -18.45
N VAL A 597 1.72 -8.17 -18.39
CA VAL A 597 0.26 -8.23 -18.56
C VAL A 597 -0.16 -8.11 -20.02
N ASN A 598 0.75 -7.81 -20.94
CA ASN A 598 0.41 -7.58 -22.35
C ASN A 598 0.20 -8.90 -23.09
N ARG A 599 0.83 -9.98 -22.62
CA ARG A 599 0.66 -11.33 -23.18
C ARG A 599 -0.79 -11.81 -23.15
N SER A 600 -1.50 -11.64 -22.03
CA SER A 600 -2.91 -12.05 -21.93
C SER A 600 -3.81 -11.20 -22.82
N VAL A 601 -3.55 -9.89 -22.93
CA VAL A 601 -4.30 -9.00 -23.83
C VAL A 601 -4.12 -9.42 -25.28
N PHE A 602 -2.87 -9.67 -25.70
CA PHE A 602 -2.59 -10.11 -27.06
C PHE A 602 -3.30 -11.42 -27.37
N GLN A 603 -3.23 -12.41 -26.47
CA GLN A 603 -3.92 -13.69 -26.62
C GLN A 603 -5.45 -13.54 -26.70
N ASN A 604 -6.04 -12.67 -25.87
CA ASN A 604 -7.48 -12.40 -25.92
C ASN A 604 -7.89 -11.77 -27.26
N LEU A 605 -7.12 -10.81 -27.78
CA LEU A 605 -7.39 -10.20 -29.09
C LEU A 605 -7.24 -11.19 -30.26
N VAL A 606 -6.32 -12.16 -30.14
CA VAL A 606 -6.21 -13.27 -31.10
C VAL A 606 -7.45 -14.17 -31.04
N GLN A 607 -7.95 -14.48 -29.84
CA GLN A 607 -9.18 -15.27 -29.67
C GLN A 607 -10.43 -14.55 -30.18
N ASP A 608 -10.45 -13.23 -30.12
CA ASP A 608 -11.55 -12.38 -30.58
C ASP A 608 -11.42 -12.01 -32.09
N ASP A 609 -10.55 -12.69 -32.83
CA ASP A 609 -10.26 -12.53 -34.28
C ASP A 609 -9.88 -11.09 -34.71
N LYS A 610 -9.22 -10.32 -33.83
CA LYS A 610 -8.82 -8.91 -34.08
C LYS A 610 -7.47 -8.77 -34.78
N PHE A 611 -7.31 -9.46 -35.91
CA PHE A 611 -6.02 -9.59 -36.60
C PHE A 611 -5.54 -8.29 -37.26
N ALA A 612 -6.45 -7.48 -37.81
CA ALA A 612 -6.09 -6.22 -38.47
C ALA A 612 -5.52 -5.22 -37.46
N GLU A 613 -6.16 -5.13 -36.30
CA GLU A 613 -5.75 -4.29 -35.19
C GLU A 613 -4.42 -4.75 -34.58
N LEU A 614 -4.19 -6.06 -34.47
CA LEU A 614 -2.93 -6.62 -33.99
C LEU A 614 -1.79 -6.36 -34.97
N ASN A 615 -2.02 -6.48 -36.28
CA ASN A 615 -1.01 -6.12 -37.28
C ASN A 615 -0.68 -4.63 -37.23
N LEU A 616 -1.69 -3.75 -37.09
CA LEU A 616 -1.46 -2.31 -36.90
C LEU A 616 -0.65 -2.02 -35.64
N PHE A 617 -0.94 -2.72 -34.54
CA PHE A 617 -0.15 -2.63 -33.31
C PHE A 617 1.32 -3.02 -33.53
N ILE A 618 1.57 -4.16 -34.17
CA ILE A 618 2.92 -4.67 -34.45
C ILE A 618 3.68 -3.70 -35.37
N GLU A 619 3.03 -3.19 -36.41
CA GLU A 619 3.62 -2.20 -37.30
C GLU A 619 3.95 -0.90 -36.55
N THR A 620 3.01 -0.40 -35.73
CA THR A 620 3.18 0.84 -34.96
C THR A 620 4.36 0.74 -33.99
N VAL A 621 4.46 -0.35 -33.22
CA VAL A 621 5.56 -0.54 -32.27
C VAL A 621 6.90 -0.77 -32.98
N SER A 622 6.88 -1.40 -34.15
CA SER A 622 8.08 -1.61 -34.97
C SER A 622 8.61 -0.32 -35.59
N ASN A 623 7.72 0.58 -36.02
CA ASN A 623 8.07 1.91 -36.52
C ASN A 623 8.53 2.85 -35.41
N LYS A 624 7.95 2.69 -34.20
CA LYS A 624 8.25 3.49 -33.02
C LYS A 624 9.13 2.76 -32.00
N SER A 625 10.05 1.92 -32.46
CA SER A 625 10.89 1.07 -31.60
C SER A 625 11.73 1.85 -30.58
N LYS A 626 12.08 3.11 -30.87
CA LYS A 626 12.78 4.02 -29.95
C LYS A 626 11.88 4.61 -28.86
N GLU A 627 10.60 4.84 -29.15
CA GLU A 627 9.63 5.38 -28.19
C GLU A 627 9.15 4.29 -27.20
N HIS A 628 9.00 3.06 -27.69
CA HIS A 628 8.52 1.92 -26.90
C HIS A 628 9.49 0.72 -26.96
N PRO A 629 10.74 0.87 -26.47
CA PRO A 629 11.79 -0.14 -26.66
C PRO A 629 11.49 -1.48 -25.96
N GLU A 630 10.93 -1.46 -24.74
CA GLU A 630 10.60 -2.70 -24.03
C GLU A 630 9.47 -3.48 -24.72
N VAL A 631 8.44 -2.77 -25.20
CA VAL A 631 7.30 -3.39 -25.92
C VAL A 631 7.75 -3.92 -27.27
N PHE A 632 8.55 -3.14 -28.01
CA PHE A 632 9.14 -3.58 -29.27
C PHE A 632 9.99 -4.83 -29.10
N LEU A 633 10.91 -4.86 -28.13
CA LEU A 633 11.76 -6.03 -27.89
C LEU A 633 10.95 -7.25 -27.46
N TRP A 634 9.83 -7.07 -26.75
CA TRP A 634 8.92 -8.17 -26.43
C TRP A 634 8.22 -8.74 -27.68
N VAL A 635 7.69 -7.87 -28.54
CA VAL A 635 7.08 -8.28 -29.83
C VAL A 635 8.12 -8.96 -30.72
N ALA A 636 9.30 -8.33 -30.86
CA ALA A 636 10.39 -8.85 -31.68
C ALA A 636 10.83 -10.23 -31.21
N LYS A 637 11.04 -10.39 -29.90
CA LYS A 637 11.36 -11.69 -29.30
C LYS A 637 10.29 -12.73 -29.57
N SER A 638 9.01 -12.37 -29.46
CA SER A 638 7.91 -13.33 -29.59
C SER A 638 7.77 -13.87 -31.01
N ILE A 639 8.00 -13.01 -32.02
CA ILE A 639 7.97 -13.40 -33.45
C ILE A 639 9.24 -14.18 -33.82
N LEU A 640 10.43 -13.63 -33.54
CA LEU A 640 11.72 -14.23 -33.95
C LEU A 640 12.07 -15.52 -33.19
N SER A 641 11.58 -15.67 -31.95
CA SER A 641 11.65 -16.97 -31.24
C SER A 641 10.60 -17.96 -31.70
N HIS A 642 9.82 -17.62 -32.74
CA HIS A 642 8.81 -18.50 -33.30
C HIS A 642 7.71 -18.91 -32.30
N THR A 643 7.53 -18.10 -31.24
CA THR A 643 6.44 -18.26 -30.26
C THR A 643 5.12 -17.79 -30.85
N TRP A 644 5.15 -16.75 -31.68
CA TRP A 644 4.02 -16.32 -32.49
C TRP A 644 4.24 -16.82 -33.92
N LYS A 645 3.47 -17.83 -34.32
CA LYS A 645 3.40 -18.34 -35.70
C LYS A 645 1.94 -18.35 -36.12
N TYR A 646 1.51 -17.27 -36.74
CA TYR A 646 0.13 -17.11 -37.18
C TYR A 646 0.12 -16.68 -38.64
N ASP A 647 -0.73 -17.33 -39.45
CA ASP A 647 -0.82 -17.08 -40.89
C ASP A 647 -1.28 -15.65 -41.23
N TRP A 648 -1.96 -14.98 -40.30
CA TRP A 648 -2.46 -13.62 -40.46
C TRP A 648 -1.43 -12.53 -40.14
N MET A 649 -0.26 -12.87 -39.60
CA MET A 649 0.77 -11.87 -39.28
C MET A 649 1.54 -11.44 -40.53
N ASN A 650 1.54 -10.14 -40.82
CA ASN A 650 2.24 -9.57 -41.98
C ASN A 650 3.51 -8.84 -41.54
N VAL A 651 4.54 -9.59 -41.13
CA VAL A 651 5.81 -9.03 -40.63
C VAL A 651 6.97 -9.81 -41.22
N SER A 652 7.93 -9.09 -41.80
CA SER A 652 9.20 -9.68 -42.25
C SER A 652 10.15 -9.86 -41.06
N GLU A 653 10.63 -11.08 -40.86
CA GLU A 653 11.64 -11.38 -39.83
C GLU A 653 12.96 -10.62 -40.09
N GLU A 654 13.33 -10.44 -41.36
CA GLU A 654 14.50 -9.65 -41.75
C GLU A 654 14.33 -8.16 -41.39
N ASP A 655 13.16 -7.57 -41.65
CA ASP A 655 12.90 -6.17 -41.26
C ASP A 655 12.92 -6.01 -39.73
N LEU A 656 12.37 -6.99 -39.01
CA LEU A 656 12.34 -7.00 -37.56
C LEU A 656 13.74 -7.09 -36.96
N VAL A 657 14.61 -7.98 -37.48
CA VAL A 657 16.02 -8.07 -37.06
C VAL A 657 16.76 -6.77 -37.35
N LEU A 658 16.61 -6.19 -38.54
CA LEU A 658 17.21 -4.91 -38.88
C LEU A 658 16.79 -3.80 -37.89
N ARG A 659 15.53 -3.78 -37.46
CA ARG A 659 15.02 -2.83 -36.46
C ARG A 659 15.61 -3.06 -35.07
N VAL A 660 15.83 -4.31 -34.66
CA VAL A 660 16.54 -4.63 -33.40
C VAL A 660 17.99 -4.10 -33.47
N PHE A 661 18.72 -4.33 -34.56
CA PHE A 661 20.06 -3.76 -34.77
C PHE A 661 20.06 -2.22 -34.72
N ARG A 662 19.10 -1.57 -35.38
CA ARG A 662 18.93 -0.10 -35.33
C ARG A 662 18.63 0.43 -33.92
N LEU A 663 18.03 -0.37 -33.06
CA LEU A 663 17.70 0.01 -31.68
C LEU A 663 18.92 -0.08 -30.75
N LEU A 664 19.91 -0.93 -31.03
CA LEU A 664 21.08 -1.15 -30.17
C LEU A 664 21.81 0.13 -29.80
N LYS A 665 22.15 0.98 -30.77
CA LYS A 665 22.86 2.25 -30.52
C LYS A 665 22.03 3.22 -29.65
N PRO A 666 20.74 3.50 -29.97
CA PRO A 666 19.85 4.27 -29.08
C PRO A 666 19.74 3.75 -27.64
N LEU A 667 19.79 2.42 -27.42
CA LEU A 667 19.69 1.85 -26.07
C LEU A 667 20.79 2.33 -25.12
N ALA A 668 21.95 2.75 -25.64
CA ALA A 668 23.00 3.37 -24.84
C ALA A 668 22.51 4.63 -24.11
N LYS A 669 21.65 5.42 -24.75
CA LYS A 669 21.06 6.65 -24.19
C LYS A 669 19.76 6.40 -23.43
N ILE A 670 18.98 5.41 -23.85
CA ILE A 670 17.71 5.06 -23.21
C ILE A 670 17.96 4.40 -21.85
N GLU A 671 19.02 3.59 -21.71
CA GLU A 671 19.31 2.83 -20.51
C GLU A 671 20.71 3.17 -19.96
N ASP A 672 20.87 4.35 -19.35
CA ASP A 672 22.18 4.86 -18.89
C ASP A 672 22.79 4.02 -17.73
N LYS A 673 21.97 3.61 -16.75
CA LYS A 673 22.41 2.86 -15.55
C LYS A 673 21.98 1.38 -15.52
N GLY A 674 21.33 0.89 -16.58
CA GLY A 674 20.82 -0.48 -16.68
C GLY A 674 21.37 -1.24 -17.88
N THR A 675 21.20 -2.56 -17.85
CA THR A 675 21.57 -3.48 -18.94
C THR A 675 20.43 -4.40 -19.36
N LYS A 676 19.21 -4.23 -18.83
CA LYS A 676 18.07 -5.11 -19.10
C LYS A 676 17.69 -5.10 -20.58
N LEU A 677 17.45 -3.93 -21.17
CA LEU A 677 17.00 -3.81 -22.56
C LEU A 677 18.15 -4.12 -23.52
N LYS A 678 19.37 -3.70 -23.17
CA LYS A 678 20.60 -4.05 -23.91
C LYS A 678 20.78 -5.57 -23.98
N ASN A 679 20.75 -6.25 -22.83
CA ASN A 679 20.87 -7.70 -22.75
C ASN A 679 19.72 -8.42 -23.46
N GLN A 680 18.49 -7.90 -23.36
CA GLN A 680 17.34 -8.47 -24.07
C GLN A 680 17.50 -8.36 -25.58
N ALA A 681 17.94 -7.21 -26.11
CA ALA A 681 18.21 -7.03 -27.53
C ALA A 681 19.34 -7.96 -28.01
N MET A 682 20.42 -8.06 -27.23
CA MET A 682 21.54 -8.96 -27.52
C MET A 682 21.09 -10.44 -27.47
N ASP A 683 20.29 -10.85 -26.49
CA ASP A 683 19.75 -12.22 -26.38
C ASP A 683 18.81 -12.59 -27.55
N ILE A 684 18.02 -11.63 -28.06
CA ILE A 684 17.17 -11.85 -29.24
C ILE A 684 18.02 -12.15 -30.48
N LEU A 685 19.11 -11.39 -30.68
CA LEU A 685 19.97 -11.52 -31.85
C LEU A 685 20.96 -12.70 -31.74
N PHE A 686 21.59 -12.86 -30.58
CA PHE A 686 22.72 -13.76 -30.31
C PHE A 686 22.36 -14.83 -29.28
N GLY A 687 21.11 -15.28 -29.25
CA GLY A 687 20.65 -16.33 -28.33
C GLY A 687 21.45 -17.64 -28.46
N LYS A 688 20.96 -18.74 -27.87
CA LYS A 688 21.71 -20.02 -27.86
C LYS A 688 22.20 -20.42 -29.27
N GLU A 689 23.52 -20.47 -29.43
CA GLU A 689 24.27 -20.87 -30.63
C GLU A 689 24.15 -19.97 -31.88
N ASN A 690 23.61 -18.75 -31.74
CA ASN A 690 23.39 -17.79 -32.84
C ASN A 690 22.52 -18.34 -33.98
N THR A 691 21.58 -19.25 -33.68
CA THR A 691 20.75 -19.96 -34.67
C THR A 691 19.98 -19.02 -35.60
N LEU A 692 19.19 -18.10 -35.03
CA LEU A 692 18.44 -17.09 -35.79
C LEU A 692 19.35 -16.25 -36.71
N LEU A 693 20.46 -15.77 -36.15
CA LEU A 693 21.38 -14.90 -36.88
C LEU A 693 22.09 -15.66 -38.01
N LYS A 694 22.44 -16.93 -37.82
CA LYS A 694 23.01 -17.79 -38.86
C LYS A 694 22.04 -17.96 -40.03
N GLU A 695 20.78 -18.26 -39.74
CA GLU A 695 19.74 -18.45 -40.76
C GLU A 695 19.52 -17.17 -41.58
N ILE A 696 19.40 -16.03 -40.91
CA ILE A 696 19.21 -14.73 -41.58
C ILE A 696 20.45 -14.35 -42.40
N LEU A 697 21.66 -14.47 -41.84
CA LEU A 697 22.89 -14.13 -42.56
C LEU A 697 23.14 -15.05 -43.77
N GLN A 698 22.72 -16.32 -43.69
CA GLN A 698 22.86 -17.27 -44.80
C GLN A 698 21.91 -16.93 -45.96
N ASN A 699 20.67 -16.55 -45.65
CA ASN A 699 19.61 -16.31 -46.63
C ASN A 699 19.58 -14.87 -47.17
N ALA A 700 20.05 -13.89 -46.40
CA ALA A 700 20.05 -12.48 -46.80
C ALA A 700 21.07 -12.15 -47.90
N ASP A 701 20.80 -11.06 -48.62
CA ASP A 701 21.73 -10.49 -49.58
C ASP A 701 22.93 -9.78 -48.91
N ASP A 702 23.98 -9.57 -49.71
CA ASP A 702 25.24 -9.02 -49.22
C ASP A 702 25.11 -7.57 -48.73
N GLU A 703 24.19 -6.78 -49.31
CA GLU A 703 23.93 -5.40 -48.90
C GLU A 703 23.31 -5.35 -47.49
N TYR A 704 22.34 -6.22 -47.23
CA TYR A 704 21.69 -6.36 -45.94
C TYR A 704 22.69 -6.80 -44.87
N VAL A 705 23.54 -7.79 -45.16
CA VAL A 705 24.59 -8.26 -44.23
C VAL A 705 25.57 -7.13 -43.89
N ARG A 706 26.04 -6.37 -44.88
CA ARG A 706 26.90 -5.19 -44.65
C ARG A 706 26.22 -4.16 -43.74
N LYS A 707 24.94 -3.91 -43.96
CA LYS A 707 24.14 -2.96 -43.18
C LYS A 707 23.99 -3.38 -41.71
N LEU A 708 23.76 -4.67 -41.43
CA LEU A 708 23.71 -5.19 -40.07
C LEU A 708 25.04 -5.00 -39.33
N TYR A 709 26.16 -5.36 -39.99
CA TYR A 709 27.48 -5.21 -39.40
C TYR A 709 27.84 -3.74 -39.15
N ALA A 710 27.54 -2.84 -40.09
CA ALA A 710 27.75 -1.40 -39.92
C ALA A 710 27.00 -0.84 -38.71
N LEU A 711 25.73 -1.20 -38.54
CA LEU A 711 24.92 -0.79 -37.37
C LEU A 711 25.50 -1.33 -36.06
N PHE A 712 25.99 -2.57 -36.05
CA PHE A 712 26.56 -3.21 -34.86
C PHE A 712 27.92 -2.61 -34.46
N LYS A 713 28.76 -2.30 -35.44
CA LYS A 713 30.09 -1.71 -35.23
C LYS A 713 30.02 -0.37 -34.49
N GLU A 714 28.97 0.41 -34.76
CA GLU A 714 28.74 1.73 -34.13
C GLU A 714 28.20 1.68 -32.69
N VAL A 715 27.90 0.50 -32.14
CA VAL A 715 27.38 0.37 -30.77
C VAL A 715 28.53 0.50 -29.77
N THR A 716 28.40 1.44 -28.83
CA THR A 716 29.49 1.85 -27.92
C THR A 716 29.66 0.93 -26.70
N TYR A 717 28.60 0.24 -26.27
CA TYR A 717 28.65 -0.67 -25.11
C TYR A 717 28.90 -2.13 -25.49
N VAL A 718 29.00 -2.43 -26.79
CA VAL A 718 29.39 -3.75 -27.30
C VAL A 718 30.91 -3.78 -27.40
N THR A 719 31.52 -4.84 -26.87
CA THR A 719 32.98 -5.01 -26.83
C THR A 719 33.53 -5.31 -28.23
N ASP A 720 34.82 -4.99 -28.44
CA ASP A 720 35.49 -5.34 -29.70
C ASP A 720 35.48 -6.86 -29.94
N LEU A 721 35.56 -7.66 -28.88
CA LEU A 721 35.43 -9.12 -28.96
C LEU A 721 34.08 -9.56 -29.55
N GLU A 722 32.97 -8.97 -29.11
CA GLU A 722 31.63 -9.29 -29.65
C GLU A 722 31.48 -8.85 -31.11
N LYS A 723 32.09 -7.72 -31.49
CA LYS A 723 32.15 -7.25 -32.89
C LYS A 723 32.94 -8.20 -33.78
N ASP A 724 34.08 -8.68 -33.28
CA ASP A 724 34.93 -9.66 -33.97
C ASP A 724 34.23 -11.01 -34.10
N GLN A 725 33.46 -11.44 -33.08
CA GLN A 725 32.65 -12.66 -33.15
C GLN A 725 31.59 -12.59 -34.24
N LEU A 726 30.88 -11.46 -34.37
CA LEU A 726 29.92 -11.26 -35.47
C LEU A 726 30.62 -11.26 -36.83
N LEU A 727 31.76 -10.57 -36.95
CA LEU A 727 32.52 -10.52 -38.20
C LEU A 727 33.02 -11.92 -38.60
N SER A 728 33.52 -12.70 -37.65
CA SER A 728 33.96 -14.08 -37.87
C SER A 728 32.79 -14.96 -38.32
N LEU A 729 31.61 -14.80 -37.71
CA LEU A 729 30.41 -15.54 -38.11
C LEU A 729 29.98 -15.19 -39.55
N ILE A 730 30.02 -13.91 -39.93
CA ILE A 730 29.71 -13.48 -41.28
C ILE A 730 30.71 -14.06 -42.28
N ASN A 731 32.01 -14.00 -41.98
CA ASN A 731 33.04 -14.54 -42.86
C ASN A 731 32.96 -16.07 -43.02
N GLU A 732 32.49 -16.79 -41.98
CA GLU A 732 32.23 -18.24 -42.05
C GLU A 732 31.07 -18.56 -43.00
N LEU A 733 29.96 -17.79 -42.92
CA LEU A 733 28.74 -18.04 -43.70
C LEU A 733 28.80 -17.48 -45.13
N LYS A 734 29.51 -16.35 -45.31
CA LYS A 734 29.62 -15.60 -46.57
C LYS A 734 31.09 -15.27 -46.85
N PRO A 735 31.95 -16.27 -47.13
CA PRO A 735 33.40 -16.08 -47.31
C PRO A 735 33.77 -15.20 -48.51
N ASN A 736 32.86 -15.03 -49.47
CA ASN A 736 33.05 -14.19 -50.65
C ASN A 736 32.46 -12.78 -50.50
N LEU A 737 31.94 -12.43 -49.31
CA LEU A 737 31.42 -11.10 -49.05
C LEU A 737 32.55 -10.09 -49.16
N VAL A 738 32.48 -9.22 -50.16
CA VAL A 738 33.39 -8.09 -50.26
C VAL A 738 32.97 -7.08 -49.19
N TRP A 739 33.87 -6.79 -48.25
CA TRP A 739 33.72 -5.63 -47.38
C TRP A 739 34.23 -4.44 -48.18
N ASP A 740 33.36 -3.53 -48.57
CA ASP A 740 33.83 -2.33 -49.26
C ASP A 740 34.82 -1.61 -48.33
N GLU A 741 36.09 -1.53 -48.72
CA GLU A 741 37.07 -0.68 -48.07
C GLU A 741 36.58 0.77 -48.21
N TYR A 742 35.93 1.28 -47.15
CA TYR A 742 35.54 2.68 -47.02
C TYR A 742 34.75 3.27 -48.21
N ALA A 743 33.52 2.81 -48.42
CA ALA A 743 32.46 3.61 -49.04
C ALA A 743 31.62 4.30 -47.94
N GLY A 744 32.29 5.18 -47.16
CA GLY A 744 31.64 6.13 -46.24
C GLY A 744 31.55 7.53 -46.85
N ALA A 745 31.49 7.61 -48.18
CA ALA A 745 31.42 8.85 -48.92
C ALA A 745 30.64 8.61 -50.22
N GLU A 746 29.32 8.58 -50.12
CA GLU A 746 28.45 9.21 -51.13
C GLU A 746 27.48 10.12 -50.39
N GLU A 747 27.76 11.42 -50.53
CA GLU A 747 26.78 12.45 -50.85
C GLU A 747 25.43 12.35 -50.12
N ALA A 748 25.47 12.65 -48.82
CA ALA A 748 24.36 13.40 -48.25
C ALA A 748 24.52 14.84 -48.73
N ASP A 749 23.51 15.35 -49.42
CA ASP A 749 23.35 16.77 -49.74
C ASP A 749 23.82 17.63 -48.57
N ASP A 750 24.80 18.50 -48.88
CA ASP A 750 25.37 19.49 -47.97
C ASP A 750 24.30 20.51 -47.57
N ASP A 751 23.55 20.19 -46.53
CA ASP A 751 23.06 21.20 -45.59
C ASP A 751 23.07 20.63 -44.16
N PRO A 752 24.03 21.04 -43.30
CA PRO A 752 24.07 20.67 -41.89
C PRO A 752 22.78 21.01 -41.11
N LEU A 753 21.89 21.84 -41.67
CA LEU A 753 20.62 22.23 -41.09
C LEU A 753 19.43 21.37 -41.52
N SER A 754 19.52 20.62 -42.63
CA SER A 754 18.39 19.87 -43.20
C SER A 754 18.01 18.60 -42.43
N ASN A 755 18.95 18.03 -41.67
CA ASN A 755 18.79 16.79 -40.90
C ASN A 755 18.62 17.00 -39.37
N LEU A 756 18.51 18.26 -38.92
CA LEU A 756 18.21 18.55 -37.51
C LEU A 756 16.69 18.54 -37.31
N PRO A 757 16.16 17.80 -36.31
CA PRO A 757 14.78 17.99 -35.89
C PRO A 757 14.54 19.46 -35.57
N THR A 758 13.36 19.99 -35.90
CA THR A 758 13.00 21.42 -35.75
C THR A 758 13.22 21.97 -34.33
N ASP A 759 13.27 21.06 -33.35
CA ASP A 759 13.40 21.35 -31.92
C ASP A 759 14.83 21.23 -31.37
N VAL A 760 15.84 20.96 -32.21
CA VAL A 760 17.25 20.84 -31.79
C VAL A 760 18.03 22.10 -32.12
N VAL A 761 18.73 22.64 -31.11
CA VAL A 761 19.55 23.85 -31.25
C VAL A 761 21.03 23.47 -31.08
N LEU A 762 21.88 23.92 -32.00
CA LEU A 762 23.32 23.69 -31.92
C LEU A 762 24.01 24.80 -31.14
N VAL A 763 24.89 24.45 -30.21
CA VAL A 763 25.59 25.39 -29.30
C VAL A 763 27.03 24.95 -29.05
N THR A 764 27.96 25.85 -28.75
CA THR A 764 29.29 25.42 -28.29
C THR A 764 29.26 24.93 -26.84
N ARG A 765 30.30 24.18 -26.45
CA ARG A 765 30.48 23.73 -25.07
C ARG A 765 30.57 24.88 -24.07
N GLN A 766 31.14 26.01 -24.48
CA GLN A 766 31.27 27.19 -23.62
C GLN A 766 29.90 27.81 -23.33
N ALA A 767 29.09 28.09 -24.35
CA ALA A 767 27.76 28.66 -24.16
C ALA A 767 26.81 27.69 -23.43
N PHE A 768 26.92 26.38 -23.70
CA PHE A 768 26.17 25.38 -22.95
C PHE A 768 26.52 25.40 -21.46
N ASN A 769 27.81 25.44 -21.12
CA ASN A 769 28.26 25.49 -19.73
C ASN A 769 27.84 26.80 -19.04
N ALA A 770 27.85 27.93 -19.75
CA ALA A 770 27.37 29.20 -19.22
C ALA A 770 25.88 29.13 -18.84
N LYS A 771 25.01 28.65 -19.74
CA LYS A 771 23.58 28.45 -19.44
C LYS A 771 23.32 27.38 -18.38
N LYS A 772 24.14 26.33 -18.35
CA LYS A 772 24.07 25.32 -17.29
C LYS A 772 24.44 25.91 -15.94
N GLY A 773 25.46 26.77 -15.88
CA GLY A 773 25.83 27.50 -14.67
C GLY A 773 24.74 28.45 -14.20
N GLU A 774 24.07 29.15 -15.12
CA GLU A 774 22.89 29.98 -14.80
C GLU A 774 21.75 29.13 -14.23
N PHE A 775 21.43 28.00 -14.86
CA PHE A 775 20.42 27.07 -14.35
C PHE A 775 20.78 26.55 -12.94
N GLU A 776 22.03 26.11 -12.74
CA GLU A 776 22.51 25.63 -11.44
C GLU A 776 22.49 26.74 -10.37
N HIS A 777 22.76 27.99 -10.74
CA HIS A 777 22.65 29.16 -9.86
C HIS A 777 21.19 29.42 -9.45
N LEU A 778 20.26 29.43 -10.41
CA LEU A 778 18.84 29.63 -10.12
C LEU A 778 18.27 28.53 -9.22
N VAL A 779 18.64 27.27 -9.45
CA VAL A 779 18.13 26.12 -8.69
C VAL A 779 18.76 26.02 -7.30
N ASN A 780 20.08 26.15 -7.21
CA ASN A 780 20.83 25.85 -5.97
C ASN A 780 21.12 27.08 -5.12
N VAL A 781 20.94 28.29 -5.64
CA VAL A 781 21.17 29.54 -4.89
C VAL A 781 19.86 30.29 -4.76
N GLU A 782 19.34 30.87 -5.86
CA GLU A 782 18.22 31.81 -5.78
C GLU A 782 16.89 31.17 -5.34
N MET A 783 16.61 29.94 -5.78
CA MET A 783 15.41 29.21 -5.36
C MET A 783 15.46 28.82 -3.87
N LEU A 784 16.64 28.47 -3.36
CA LEU A 784 16.83 28.17 -1.94
C LEU A 784 16.74 29.42 -1.08
N GLU A 785 17.32 30.54 -1.52
CA GLU A 785 17.20 31.84 -0.87
C GLU A 785 15.73 32.29 -0.83
N ASN A 786 15.03 32.23 -1.96
CA ASN A 786 13.60 32.60 -2.01
C ASN A 786 12.74 31.69 -1.12
N SER A 787 13.09 30.40 -0.98
CA SER A 787 12.40 29.50 -0.04
C SER A 787 12.64 29.88 1.42
N ARG A 788 13.81 30.43 1.75
CA ARG A 788 14.10 30.97 3.10
C ARG A 788 13.35 32.27 3.33
N ASP A 789 13.33 33.17 2.34
CA ASP A 789 12.58 34.43 2.39
C ASP A 789 11.07 34.19 2.62
N ILE A 790 10.49 33.17 1.98
CA ILE A 790 9.09 32.76 2.22
C ILE A 790 8.89 32.30 3.67
N GLY A 791 9.81 31.49 4.20
CA GLY A 791 9.76 30.99 5.57
C GLY A 791 9.85 32.12 6.60
N GLU A 792 10.81 33.04 6.42
CA GLU A 792 10.99 34.20 7.30
C GLU A 792 9.80 35.17 7.23
N ALA A 793 9.22 35.38 6.05
CA ALA A 793 8.01 36.20 5.89
C ALA A 793 6.77 35.54 6.51
N GLN A 794 6.71 34.20 6.56
CA GLN A 794 5.62 33.44 7.15
C GLN A 794 5.63 33.50 8.69
N GLU A 795 6.80 33.65 9.31
CA GLU A 795 6.94 33.80 10.77
C GLU A 795 6.49 35.18 11.31
N LYS A 796 6.37 36.19 10.43
CA LYS A 796 5.98 37.57 10.80
C LYS A 796 4.47 37.78 11.02
N GLY A 797 3.65 36.73 11.01
CA GLY A 797 2.23 36.81 11.36
C GLY A 797 1.29 36.95 10.16
N ASP A 798 0.34 37.89 10.21
CA ASP A 798 -0.86 37.91 9.33
C ASP A 798 -0.54 37.94 7.82
N LEU A 799 -0.69 36.78 7.18
CA LEU A 799 -0.27 36.50 5.80
C LEU A 799 -1.09 37.26 4.75
N ARG A 800 -2.27 37.79 5.11
CA ARG A 800 -3.16 38.48 4.15
C ARG A 800 -2.67 39.88 3.78
N GLU A 801 -1.94 40.56 4.66
CA GLU A 801 -1.42 41.91 4.46
C GLU A 801 0.10 41.99 4.27
N ASN A 802 0.83 40.89 4.46
CA ASN A 802 2.28 40.88 4.36
C ASN A 802 2.77 41.06 2.90
N ALA A 803 3.24 42.27 2.57
CA ALA A 803 3.78 42.61 1.26
C ALA A 803 5.06 41.82 0.91
N GLU A 804 5.90 41.50 1.90
CA GLU A 804 7.12 40.71 1.72
C GLU A 804 6.78 39.27 1.29
N TYR A 805 5.74 38.68 1.89
CA TYR A 805 5.26 37.35 1.52
C TYR A 805 4.71 37.30 0.08
N LYS A 806 3.93 38.31 -0.32
CA LYS A 806 3.41 38.41 -1.70
C LYS A 806 4.53 38.57 -2.73
N ALA A 807 5.53 39.40 -2.43
CA ALA A 807 6.70 39.58 -3.29
C ALA A 807 7.54 38.29 -3.40
N ALA A 808 7.74 37.57 -2.31
CA ALA A 808 8.49 36.31 -2.30
C ALA A 808 7.77 35.17 -3.07
N MET A 809 6.43 35.13 -2.99
CA MET A 809 5.61 34.21 -3.80
C MET A 809 5.65 34.55 -5.29
N GLU A 810 5.60 35.83 -5.65
CA GLU A 810 5.72 36.27 -7.04
C GLU A 810 7.11 35.95 -7.62
N LYS A 811 8.17 36.20 -6.85
CA LYS A 811 9.55 35.82 -7.18
C LYS A 811 9.67 34.29 -7.34
N GLN A 812 8.98 33.49 -6.51
CA GLN A 812 8.95 32.03 -6.66
C GLN A 812 8.40 31.58 -8.02
N VAL A 813 7.29 32.20 -8.46
CA VAL A 813 6.67 31.89 -9.76
C VAL A 813 7.59 32.29 -10.91
N GLN A 814 8.24 33.45 -10.82
CA GLN A 814 9.20 33.92 -11.82
C GLN A 814 10.42 32.99 -11.92
N LEU A 815 11.00 32.59 -10.78
CA LEU A 815 12.12 31.65 -10.74
C LEU A 815 11.74 30.29 -11.31
N GLN A 816 10.57 29.74 -10.96
CA GLN A 816 10.09 28.47 -11.53
C GLN A 816 9.88 28.54 -13.04
N ALA A 817 9.34 29.65 -13.55
CA ALA A 817 9.18 29.86 -14.98
C ALA A 817 10.55 29.95 -15.70
N ALA A 818 11.50 30.68 -15.11
CA ALA A 818 12.86 30.81 -15.64
C ALA A 818 13.62 29.47 -15.65
N ILE A 819 13.56 28.72 -14.54
CA ILE A 819 14.15 27.38 -14.42
C ILE A 819 13.57 26.44 -15.45
N LYS A 820 12.23 26.38 -15.60
CA LYS A 820 11.56 25.52 -16.57
C LYS A 820 11.92 25.89 -18.02
N LYS A 821 12.06 27.18 -18.31
CA LYS A 821 12.50 27.69 -19.61
C LYS A 821 13.95 27.27 -19.91
N LEU A 822 14.87 27.51 -18.97
CA LEU A 822 16.28 27.12 -19.12
C LEU A 822 16.45 25.60 -19.20
N GLU A 823 15.67 24.84 -18.44
CA GLU A 823 15.68 23.36 -18.52
C GLU A 823 15.23 22.87 -19.90
N ALA A 824 14.17 23.47 -20.47
CA ALA A 824 13.70 23.15 -21.81
C ALA A 824 14.75 23.54 -22.88
N GLU A 825 15.39 24.70 -22.74
CA GLU A 825 16.48 25.15 -23.61
C GLU A 825 17.70 24.24 -23.53
N LEU A 826 18.12 23.82 -22.33
CA LEU A 826 19.25 22.89 -22.14
C LEU A 826 18.95 21.49 -22.70
N LYS A 827 17.69 21.04 -22.65
CA LYS A 827 17.24 19.77 -23.23
C LYS A 827 17.24 19.76 -24.77
N SER A 828 16.94 20.89 -25.40
CA SER A 828 16.97 21.03 -26.86
C SER A 828 18.37 21.28 -27.42
N ALA A 829 19.33 21.66 -26.59
CA ALA A 829 20.69 21.97 -27.00
C ALA A 829 21.54 20.72 -27.30
N ARG A 830 22.28 20.75 -28.41
CA ARG A 830 23.35 19.81 -28.72
C ARG A 830 24.67 20.53 -28.85
N ILE A 831 25.69 20.02 -28.14
CA ILE A 831 27.04 20.58 -28.15
C ILE A 831 27.71 20.25 -29.49
N LEU A 832 28.17 21.29 -30.17
CA LEU A 832 29.00 21.22 -31.36
C LEU A 832 30.42 20.76 -31.02
N ASP A 833 30.94 19.78 -31.75
CA ASP A 833 32.36 19.44 -31.72
C ASP A 833 33.10 20.25 -32.79
N LEU A 834 33.85 21.26 -32.34
CA LEU A 834 34.59 22.16 -33.22
C LEU A 834 35.81 21.48 -33.86
N SER A 835 36.25 20.33 -33.34
CA SER A 835 37.43 19.61 -33.86
C SER A 835 37.16 18.86 -35.16
N GLU A 836 35.90 18.55 -35.44
CA GLU A 836 35.43 17.80 -36.61
C GLU A 836 34.92 18.71 -37.74
N VAL A 837 34.96 20.03 -37.54
CA VAL A 837 34.47 21.01 -38.53
C VAL A 837 35.40 21.02 -39.76
N LYS A 838 34.81 20.74 -40.93
CA LYS A 838 35.46 20.89 -42.23
C LYS A 838 35.48 22.38 -42.64
N THR A 839 36.50 22.77 -43.40
CA THR A 839 36.72 24.17 -43.84
C THR A 839 36.65 24.32 -45.37
N ASP A 840 36.12 23.31 -46.04
CA ASP A 840 35.85 23.30 -47.48
C ASP A 840 34.69 24.25 -47.85
N LYS A 841 33.66 24.30 -47.00
CA LYS A 841 32.49 25.19 -47.12
C LYS A 841 32.25 25.97 -45.83
N VAL A 842 31.55 27.10 -45.94
CA VAL A 842 31.09 27.86 -44.77
C VAL A 842 30.05 27.03 -44.03
N GLY A 843 30.38 26.62 -42.81
CA GLY A 843 29.54 25.80 -41.94
C GLY A 843 29.55 26.30 -40.49
N ILE A 844 28.76 25.65 -39.64
CA ILE A 844 28.73 25.96 -38.21
C ILE A 844 30.07 25.55 -37.59
N GLY A 845 30.72 26.47 -36.86
CA GLY A 845 32.07 26.29 -36.32
C GLY A 845 33.20 26.84 -37.19
N THR A 846 32.88 27.54 -38.28
CA THR A 846 33.87 28.17 -39.18
C THR A 846 34.05 29.66 -38.89
N MET A 847 35.24 30.17 -39.21
CA MET A 847 35.59 31.58 -39.26
C MET A 847 35.73 31.98 -40.73
N VAL A 848 34.96 33.00 -41.13
CA VAL A 848 34.82 33.41 -42.53
C VAL A 848 35.28 34.84 -42.69
N LYS A 849 36.26 35.06 -43.57
CA LYS A 849 36.74 36.39 -43.92
C LYS A 849 35.95 36.91 -45.11
N LEU A 850 35.22 38.00 -44.92
CA LEU A 850 34.31 38.57 -45.90
C LEU A 850 34.81 39.94 -46.36
N LYS A 851 34.72 40.20 -47.66
CA LYS A 851 34.92 41.55 -48.22
C LYS A 851 33.60 42.14 -48.67
N ASN A 852 33.24 43.29 -48.11
CA ASN A 852 32.11 44.06 -48.60
C ASN A 852 32.48 44.67 -49.97
N LYS A 853 31.68 44.38 -51.01
CA LYS A 853 31.95 44.84 -52.39
C LYS A 853 31.69 46.33 -52.57
N GLU A 854 30.85 46.94 -51.74
CA GLU A 854 30.48 48.36 -51.83
C GLU A 854 31.49 49.25 -51.09
N SER A 855 31.87 48.88 -49.87
CA SER A 855 32.82 49.66 -49.05
C SER A 855 34.28 49.24 -49.21
N GLY A 856 34.54 48.03 -49.74
CA GLY A 856 35.87 47.44 -49.83
C GLY A 856 36.42 46.91 -48.50
N GLU A 857 35.68 47.08 -47.40
CA GLU A 857 36.06 46.68 -46.05
C GLU A 857 36.09 45.16 -45.90
N VAL A 858 37.09 44.65 -45.16
CA VAL A 858 37.27 43.22 -44.90
C VAL A 858 37.03 42.94 -43.42
N VAL A 859 36.04 42.10 -43.13
CA VAL A 859 35.64 41.74 -41.77
C VAL A 859 35.63 40.22 -41.63
N THR A 860 36.08 39.72 -40.49
CA THR A 860 36.08 38.29 -40.19
C THR A 860 34.97 37.97 -39.18
N TYR A 861 34.04 37.08 -39.55
CA TYR A 861 32.98 36.62 -38.66
C TYR A 861 33.17 35.15 -38.31
N SER A 862 32.90 34.81 -37.05
CA SER A 862 32.83 33.41 -36.60
C SER A 862 31.38 32.97 -36.55
N ILE A 863 31.02 31.91 -37.26
CA ILE A 863 29.65 31.40 -37.29
C ILE A 863 29.55 30.25 -36.29
N LEU A 864 28.96 30.50 -35.14
CA LEU A 864 28.82 29.51 -34.06
C LEU A 864 27.34 29.19 -33.78
N GLY A 865 27.08 28.48 -32.68
CA GLY A 865 25.75 28.04 -32.29
C GLY A 865 24.81 29.17 -31.88
N ALA A 866 23.56 28.81 -31.58
CA ALA A 866 22.48 29.79 -31.39
C ALA A 866 22.68 30.69 -30.15
N TRP A 867 23.43 30.22 -29.16
CA TRP A 867 23.69 30.95 -27.90
C TRP A 867 25.08 31.57 -27.84
N ASP A 868 25.85 31.45 -28.92
CA ASP A 868 27.27 31.82 -28.97
C ASP A 868 27.49 33.23 -29.53
N ALA A 869 26.44 33.94 -29.91
CA ALA A 869 26.54 35.26 -30.53
C ALA A 869 27.17 36.28 -29.56
N ASP A 870 28.26 36.91 -30.01
CA ASP A 870 29.01 37.93 -29.29
C ASP A 870 29.46 38.99 -30.30
N THR A 871 28.80 40.14 -30.28
CA THR A 871 29.04 41.23 -31.23
C THR A 871 30.42 41.87 -31.06
N GLU A 872 30.99 41.85 -29.84
CA GLU A 872 32.32 42.43 -29.59
C GLU A 872 33.43 41.56 -30.19
N LYS A 873 33.20 40.24 -30.30
CA LYS A 873 34.15 39.27 -30.86
C LYS A 873 33.86 38.89 -32.31
N ASN A 874 32.92 39.56 -32.97
CA ASN A 874 32.43 39.23 -34.31
C ASN A 874 31.96 37.77 -34.42
N ILE A 875 31.34 37.24 -33.37
CA ILE A 875 30.74 35.91 -33.36
C ILE A 875 29.24 36.05 -33.64
N ILE A 876 28.78 35.43 -34.71
CA ILE A 876 27.37 35.45 -35.12
C ILE A 876 26.77 34.04 -35.03
N SER A 877 25.51 33.98 -34.62
CA SER A 877 24.75 32.72 -34.63
C SER A 877 24.48 32.27 -36.06
N TYR A 878 24.54 30.95 -36.30
CA TYR A 878 24.10 30.34 -37.56
C TYR A 878 22.65 30.69 -37.94
N GLN A 879 21.83 31.11 -36.97
CA GLN A 879 20.45 31.55 -37.20
C GLN A 879 20.36 32.99 -37.72
N SER A 880 21.44 33.76 -37.69
CA SER A 880 21.46 35.16 -38.15
C SER A 880 21.27 35.26 -39.67
N PRO A 881 20.65 36.35 -40.18
CA PRO A 881 20.43 36.53 -41.62
C PRO A 881 21.72 36.46 -42.45
N LEU A 882 22.83 37.00 -41.93
CA LEU A 882 24.13 36.97 -42.58
C LEU A 882 24.73 35.56 -42.57
N ALA A 883 24.66 34.83 -41.46
CA ALA A 883 25.15 33.45 -41.44
C ALA A 883 24.35 32.57 -42.41
N LYS A 884 23.02 32.70 -42.43
CA LYS A 884 22.15 31.93 -43.35
C LYS A 884 22.46 32.16 -44.83
N SER A 885 22.84 33.37 -45.24
CA SER A 885 23.22 33.64 -46.63
C SER A 885 24.61 33.12 -46.99
N LEU A 886 25.45 32.83 -46.00
CA LEU A 886 26.81 32.34 -46.15
C LEU A 886 26.93 30.81 -46.07
N LEU A 887 26.04 30.12 -45.34
CA LEU A 887 26.10 28.67 -45.17
C LEU A 887 26.14 27.93 -46.52
N GLY A 888 27.06 26.96 -46.64
CA GLY A 888 27.28 26.15 -47.84
C GLY A 888 28.11 26.82 -48.95
N LYS A 889 28.50 28.09 -48.81
CA LYS A 889 29.34 28.81 -49.80
C LYS A 889 30.81 28.41 -49.70
N ASN A 890 31.51 28.43 -50.84
CA ASN A 890 32.95 28.21 -50.92
C ASN A 890 33.73 29.54 -50.99
N VAL A 891 35.05 29.48 -50.81
CA VAL A 891 35.95 30.62 -51.08
C VAL A 891 35.77 31.11 -52.52
N GLY A 892 35.64 32.42 -52.70
CA GLY A 892 35.37 33.10 -53.97
C GLY A 892 33.88 33.20 -54.34
N ASN A 893 32.96 32.66 -53.53
CA ASN A 893 31.52 32.85 -53.74
C ASN A 893 31.03 34.16 -53.11
N GLU A 894 29.96 34.71 -53.69
CA GLU A 894 29.28 35.90 -53.18
C GLU A 894 28.02 35.51 -52.39
N ALA A 895 27.82 36.20 -51.27
CA ALA A 895 26.62 36.12 -50.45
C ALA A 895 25.95 37.50 -50.41
N THR A 896 24.64 37.50 -50.67
CA THR A 896 23.83 38.71 -50.67
C THR A 896 23.05 38.79 -49.37
N LEU A 897 23.23 39.85 -48.60
CA LEU A 897 22.44 40.15 -47.42
C LEU A 897 21.36 41.18 -47.80
N LEU A 898 20.10 40.81 -47.60
CA LEU A 898 18.96 41.72 -47.73
C LEU A 898 18.57 42.20 -46.33
N PHE A 899 18.76 43.50 -46.08
CA PHE A 899 18.29 44.15 -44.85
C PHE A 899 17.26 45.22 -45.25
N GLY A 900 15.96 44.89 -45.16
CA GLY A 900 14.90 45.75 -45.71
C GLY A 900 14.96 45.81 -47.24
N SER A 901 15.08 47.01 -47.82
CA SER A 901 15.19 47.25 -49.27
C SER A 901 16.64 47.43 -49.78
N THR A 902 17.63 47.37 -48.89
CA THR A 902 19.05 47.49 -49.23
C THR A 902 19.68 46.11 -49.38
N GLU A 903 20.34 45.91 -50.52
CA GLU A 903 21.09 44.71 -50.87
C GLU A 903 22.57 45.00 -50.66
N THR A 904 23.25 44.24 -49.80
CA THR A 904 24.70 44.35 -49.59
C THR A 904 25.38 43.04 -49.95
N ARG A 905 26.43 43.09 -50.77
CA ARG A 905 27.14 41.90 -51.27
C ARG A 905 28.48 41.69 -50.58
N TYR A 906 28.68 40.47 -50.09
CA TYR A 906 29.91 40.02 -49.46
C TYR A 906 30.57 38.92 -50.30
N GLU A 907 31.87 39.03 -50.51
CA GLU A 907 32.69 37.99 -51.12
C GLU A 907 33.43 37.20 -50.04
N VAL A 908 33.34 35.87 -50.09
CA VAL A 908 34.07 34.97 -49.17
C VAL A 908 35.53 34.88 -49.61
N LEU A 909 36.44 35.45 -48.82
CA LEU A 909 37.87 35.46 -49.13
C LEU A 909 38.62 34.25 -48.54
N ASP A 910 38.21 33.79 -47.36
CA ASP A 910 38.88 32.69 -46.65
C ASP A 910 37.91 32.01 -45.67
N ILE A 911 38.13 30.72 -45.44
CA ILE A 911 37.36 29.88 -44.51
C ILE A 911 38.35 29.11 -43.65
N ALA A 912 38.36 29.42 -42.36
CA ALA A 912 39.19 28.76 -41.37
C ALA A 912 38.32 28.09 -40.30
N ARG A 913 38.89 27.15 -39.55
CA ARG A 913 38.23 26.58 -38.38
C ARG A 913 38.28 27.57 -37.22
N TYR A 914 37.18 27.72 -36.49
CA TYR A 914 37.19 28.53 -35.27
C TYR A 914 38.09 27.87 -34.21
N SER A 915 39.04 28.63 -33.65
CA SER A 915 39.89 28.18 -32.54
C SER A 915 39.89 29.21 -31.42
N LEU A 916 39.78 28.74 -30.18
CA LEU A 916 39.77 29.57 -28.97
C LEU A 916 41.15 30.16 -28.63
N THR A 917 42.21 29.71 -29.30
CA THR A 917 43.61 30.06 -29.01
C THR A 917 44.13 31.32 -29.74
N GLY A 918 43.29 32.02 -30.51
CA GLY A 918 43.72 33.08 -31.43
C GLY A 918 43.21 34.50 -31.16
N GLN A 919 42.63 34.80 -30.00
CA GLN A 919 42.17 36.16 -29.63
C GLN A 919 42.87 36.71 -28.37
N GLU A 920 44.19 36.49 -28.30
CA GLU A 920 45.14 37.40 -27.64
C GLU A 920 46.27 37.67 -28.64
N ALA A 921 46.08 38.69 -29.47
CA ALA A 921 47.12 39.40 -30.22
C ALA A 921 46.65 40.83 -30.51
#